data_AF-A0A1S9CVQ1-F1
#
_entry.id   AF-A0A1S9CVQ1-F1
#
_cell.length_a   1.000
_cell.length_b   1.000
_cell.length_c   1.000
_cell.angle_alpha   90.00
_cell.angle_beta   90.00
_cell.angle_gamma   90.00
#
_symmetry.space_group_name_H-M   'P 1'
#
loop_
_entity.id
_entity.type
_entity.pdbx_description
1 polymer ?
#
loop_
_entity_poly.entity_id
_entity_poly.type
_entity_poly.pdbx_seq_one_letter_code
_entity_poly.pdbx_strand_id
1 'polypeptide(L)'
;MTDSDLRPIVLITGAIGNLGRSLGEALGHDYRIVGLDLKAEGADFPVFEADFTSDAAVELALRKVRDAFGSRIASVIHLVAYFDFTGEDHPLYQSVNVEGTRCLLRALQDFEVKQFVYASTMLVHAPCRPGERIDEHQPIEPRWAYPKSKAAAEAVIRAEHKRIPYVILRLAGVYDEHSMVPTMAQQMARIYERDFLSYFYSGSTLVGQAMLHRDDMLEAFRRAVNRRDVLPPETEILIGEPDAIGYDALQDELGELIHGVDDWPTLRLPKPIAAAGAWAQGQFEPVIPDAIDGGEAPFIKPFMVAMADDHYALDIRRARDLLDWEPRHRLQDELPRLVAALKNDPAGWYETNGVTPPAWISKADDLGKNPEKLRVRHEAQVRTEHGANRWAHFVNLGLATWLITQPLLINIEEPLLRQSEIVLGATLMVSAALALSWRAQWARWLCAGIGALVMGVPFLFSTENAAAYLSDTLVGALIFGFAVCTKPEPGPSAIAALTGPAVPPDWSYNPSNWTQRLPIIVLAVIGLYVSRYLAAYQLGHIPDVWDPFFAGSPLDPQNGTEEIITSWVSKAWPVSDAAVGGYTYLLEILTGIAGSRMRWRTMPWLVVLFGLMIAPLGITSIFFIIIQPVVIGTWSTIALIGAAAVLIQIPYSLDELLATLQFLRRRAKAGQNWLRVLFVGDTDEMRERQNAEPITDEFDQSPGAVIKNMIGGGVSLPLNLALVALIGLSLLFTRITLGADGSLANAHHVIGSLVLTVVSIAAAEVARPVRYLSVPLGALLMAAPFMFGASMVTTVVSMVLGAALVVLSIRRGPIRARYGNWNRLII
;
A
#
# COMPACT_ATOMS: atom_id res chain seq x y z
N MET A 1 -49.31 42.04 12.48
CA MET A 1 -48.48 43.11 11.89
C MET A 1 -47.15 43.05 12.62
N THR A 2 -46.20 42.31 12.06
CA THR A 2 -44.81 42.28 12.51
C THR A 2 -44.03 43.21 11.57
N ASP A 3 -43.17 44.03 12.17
CA ASP A 3 -42.32 45.06 11.57
C ASP A 3 -41.95 44.77 10.11
N SER A 4 -42.38 45.62 9.17
CA SER A 4 -42.04 45.45 7.77
C SER A 4 -40.59 45.85 7.56
N ASP A 5 -39.68 44.87 7.54
CA ASP A 5 -38.30 45.07 7.12
C ASP A 5 -38.25 45.80 5.77
N LEU A 6 -37.85 47.08 5.81
CA LEU A 6 -37.84 48.01 4.68
C LEU A 6 -36.60 47.83 3.79
N ARG A 7 -35.69 46.93 4.13
CA ARG A 7 -34.47 46.70 3.34
C ARG A 7 -34.82 46.19 1.94
N PRO A 8 -34.07 46.60 0.90
CA PRO A 8 -34.29 46.09 -0.45
C PRO A 8 -34.08 44.58 -0.52
N ILE A 9 -34.86 43.91 -1.37
CA ILE A 9 -34.82 42.44 -1.48
C ILE A 9 -33.71 42.00 -2.44
N VAL A 10 -32.88 41.05 -2.00
CA VAL A 10 -31.96 40.31 -2.85
C VAL A 10 -32.42 38.86 -2.90
N LEU A 11 -32.71 38.38 -4.11
CA LEU A 11 -33.13 37.00 -4.37
C LEU A 11 -31.92 36.18 -4.81
N ILE A 12 -31.56 35.13 -4.07
CA ILE A 12 -30.42 34.26 -4.40
C ILE A 12 -30.96 32.90 -4.84
N THR A 13 -30.59 32.41 -6.02
CA THR A 13 -30.86 31.02 -6.39
C THR A 13 -29.66 30.14 -6.03
N GLY A 14 -29.89 28.88 -5.62
CA GLY A 14 -28.81 28.04 -5.09
C GLY A 14 -28.36 28.53 -3.71
N ALA A 15 -29.31 29.08 -2.95
CA ALA A 15 -29.04 29.80 -1.71
C ALA A 15 -28.53 28.91 -0.57
N ILE A 16 -28.78 27.60 -0.62
CA ILE A 16 -28.26 26.60 0.31
C ILE A 16 -26.94 26.01 -0.22
N GLY A 17 -26.49 26.39 -1.42
CA GLY A 17 -25.15 26.05 -1.91
C GLY A 17 -24.03 26.74 -1.12
N ASN A 18 -22.79 26.30 -1.34
CA ASN A 18 -21.61 26.85 -0.67
C ASN A 18 -21.49 28.37 -0.85
N LEU A 19 -21.57 28.86 -2.09
CA LEU A 19 -21.50 30.30 -2.37
C LEU A 19 -22.77 31.05 -1.94
N GLY A 20 -23.94 30.41 -2.09
CA GLY A 20 -25.23 31.01 -1.75
C GLY A 20 -25.36 31.37 -0.27
N ARG A 21 -24.92 30.48 0.63
CA ARG A 21 -24.92 30.75 2.07
C ARG A 21 -24.04 31.94 2.43
N SER A 22 -22.80 31.97 1.93
CA SER A 22 -21.88 33.09 2.23
C SER A 22 -22.36 34.41 1.66
N LEU A 23 -22.98 34.42 0.48
CA LEU A 23 -23.56 35.64 -0.09
C LEU A 23 -24.78 36.10 0.73
N GLY A 24 -25.63 35.17 1.17
CA GLY A 24 -26.76 35.49 2.04
C GLY A 24 -26.32 36.07 3.38
N GLU A 25 -25.28 35.51 4.00
CA GLU A 25 -24.70 36.04 5.23
C GLU A 25 -24.07 37.41 5.02
N ALA A 26 -23.20 37.56 4.00
CA ALA A 26 -22.47 38.79 3.73
C ALA A 26 -23.37 39.97 3.33
N LEU A 27 -24.47 39.71 2.61
CA LEU A 27 -25.42 40.74 2.18
C LEU A 27 -26.56 40.96 3.19
N GLY A 28 -26.77 40.02 4.12
CA GLY A 28 -27.92 40.00 5.03
C GLY A 28 -27.99 41.15 6.03
N HIS A 29 -26.91 41.92 6.20
CA HIS A 29 -26.93 43.16 6.98
C HIS A 29 -27.68 44.29 6.22
N ASP A 30 -27.30 44.51 4.96
CA ASP A 30 -27.78 45.65 4.15
C ASP A 30 -29.07 45.33 3.37
N TYR A 31 -29.34 44.05 3.14
CA TYR A 31 -30.42 43.56 2.29
C TYR A 31 -31.30 42.54 3.01
N ARG A 32 -32.55 42.46 2.55
CA ARG A 32 -33.47 41.37 2.92
C ARG A 32 -33.25 40.21 1.96
N ILE A 33 -32.62 39.14 2.43
CA ILE A 33 -32.28 37.97 1.61
C ILE A 33 -33.48 37.03 1.49
N VAL A 34 -33.73 36.57 0.26
CA VAL A 34 -34.69 35.52 -0.05
C VAL A 34 -34.00 34.49 -0.93
N GLY A 35 -34.16 33.20 -0.63
CA GLY A 35 -33.53 32.12 -1.36
C GLY A 35 -34.50 31.34 -2.26
N LEU A 36 -33.99 30.82 -3.36
CA LEU A 36 -34.60 29.72 -4.13
C LEU A 36 -33.61 28.56 -4.19
N ASP A 37 -34.04 27.34 -3.90
CA ASP A 37 -33.19 26.15 -4.00
C ASP A 37 -34.03 24.88 -4.16
N LEU A 38 -33.41 23.73 -4.42
CA LEU A 38 -34.12 22.44 -4.53
C LEU A 38 -34.73 21.98 -3.20
N LYS A 39 -34.19 22.47 -2.07
CA LYS A 39 -34.67 22.20 -0.71
C LYS A 39 -34.85 23.53 0.01
N ALA A 40 -35.73 23.62 1.01
CA ALA A 40 -35.94 24.88 1.76
C ALA A 40 -35.24 24.92 3.13
N GLU A 41 -34.48 23.90 3.51
CA GLU A 41 -33.85 23.79 4.83
C GLU A 41 -32.36 24.17 4.82
N GLY A 42 -31.88 24.82 5.89
CA GLY A 42 -30.43 25.03 6.10
C GLY A 42 -29.91 26.44 5.80
N ALA A 43 -30.76 27.47 5.84
CA ALA A 43 -30.36 28.88 5.79
C ALA A 43 -31.10 29.71 6.87
N ASP A 44 -30.47 30.77 7.36
CA ASP A 44 -31.04 31.69 8.36
C ASP A 44 -32.01 32.72 7.76
N PHE A 45 -32.27 32.64 6.46
CA PHE A 45 -33.18 33.50 5.73
C PHE A 45 -34.23 32.67 4.98
N PRO A 46 -35.39 33.26 4.59
CA PRO A 46 -36.47 32.52 3.94
C PRO A 46 -36.04 31.92 2.59
N VAL A 47 -36.21 30.60 2.42
CA VAL A 47 -35.93 29.86 1.17
C VAL A 47 -37.19 29.20 0.65
N PHE A 48 -37.44 29.30 -0.66
CA PHE A 48 -38.54 28.60 -1.33
C PHE A 48 -38.02 27.50 -2.25
N GLU A 49 -38.66 26.35 -2.21
CA GLU A 49 -38.33 25.23 -3.09
C GLU A 49 -38.64 25.57 -4.55
N ALA A 50 -37.65 25.38 -5.42
CA ALA A 50 -37.73 25.59 -6.86
C ALA A 50 -36.90 24.55 -7.61
N ASP A 51 -37.56 23.75 -8.45
CA ASP A 51 -36.90 22.87 -9.41
C ASP A 51 -36.70 23.62 -10.73
N PHE A 52 -35.44 23.92 -11.04
CA PHE A 52 -35.06 24.66 -12.24
C PHE A 52 -35.17 23.85 -13.53
N THR A 53 -35.52 22.56 -13.45
CA THR A 53 -35.89 21.76 -14.64
C THR A 53 -37.36 21.88 -15.01
N SER A 54 -38.18 22.58 -14.19
CA SER A 54 -39.63 22.69 -14.37
C SER A 54 -40.12 24.13 -14.33
N ASP A 55 -40.66 24.60 -15.45
CA ASP A 55 -41.22 25.96 -15.56
C ASP A 55 -42.29 26.25 -14.51
N ALA A 56 -43.21 25.29 -14.32
CA ALA A 56 -44.29 25.43 -13.35
C ALA A 56 -43.77 25.54 -11.91
N ALA A 57 -42.66 24.86 -11.57
CA ALA A 57 -42.06 24.91 -10.25
C ALA A 57 -41.38 26.27 -9.98
N VAL A 58 -40.61 26.78 -10.95
CA VAL A 58 -39.96 28.11 -10.85
C VAL A 58 -41.02 29.22 -10.74
N GLU A 59 -42.06 29.17 -11.58
CA GLU A 59 -43.17 30.13 -11.48
C GLU A 59 -43.89 30.06 -10.14
N LEU A 60 -44.14 28.84 -9.62
CA LEU A 60 -44.79 28.68 -8.32
C LEU A 60 -43.93 29.24 -7.19
N ALA A 61 -42.62 29.00 -7.22
CA ALA A 61 -41.69 29.53 -6.22
C ALA A 61 -41.66 31.07 -6.26
N LEU A 62 -41.57 31.67 -7.44
CA LEU A 62 -41.63 33.12 -7.59
C LEU A 62 -42.99 33.70 -7.18
N ARG A 63 -44.11 33.03 -7.49
CA ARG A 63 -45.44 33.45 -6.98
C ARG A 63 -45.44 33.51 -5.44
N LYS A 64 -44.91 32.50 -4.76
CA LYS A 64 -44.77 32.51 -3.29
C LYS A 64 -43.87 33.66 -2.79
N VAL A 65 -42.75 33.93 -3.47
CA VAL A 65 -41.89 35.08 -3.17
C VAL A 65 -42.68 36.39 -3.31
N ARG A 66 -43.45 36.55 -4.39
CA ARG A 66 -44.27 37.74 -4.63
C ARG A 66 -45.32 37.94 -3.55
N ASP A 67 -46.00 36.88 -3.15
CA ASP A 67 -47.07 36.94 -2.15
C ASP A 67 -46.53 37.29 -0.76
N ALA A 68 -45.31 36.83 -0.43
CA ALA A 68 -44.70 37.06 0.89
C ALA A 68 -43.83 38.32 0.98
N PHE A 69 -43.21 38.77 -0.13
CA PHE A 69 -42.20 39.83 -0.13
C PHE A 69 -42.50 40.98 -1.13
N GLY A 70 -43.49 40.82 -2.01
CA GLY A 70 -43.84 41.79 -3.05
C GLY A 70 -43.11 41.57 -4.38
N SER A 71 -43.38 42.42 -5.36
CA SER A 71 -42.89 42.28 -6.75
C SER A 71 -41.60 43.06 -7.06
N ARG A 72 -41.05 43.80 -6.10
CA ARG A 72 -39.84 44.62 -6.28
C ARG A 72 -38.60 43.89 -5.77
N ILE A 73 -37.64 43.66 -6.65
CA ILE A 73 -36.39 42.97 -6.33
C ILE A 73 -35.22 43.88 -6.71
N ALA A 74 -34.35 44.18 -5.73
CA ALA A 74 -33.19 45.02 -5.95
C ALA A 74 -32.11 44.30 -6.77
N SER A 75 -31.88 43.02 -6.50
CA SER A 75 -31.00 42.20 -7.32
C SER A 75 -31.39 40.72 -7.23
N VAL A 76 -31.30 40.01 -8.35
CA VAL A 76 -31.36 38.54 -8.38
C VAL A 76 -29.95 38.02 -8.61
N ILE A 77 -29.43 37.20 -7.70
CA ILE A 77 -28.13 36.55 -7.84
C ILE A 77 -28.35 35.09 -8.23
N HIS A 78 -28.04 34.75 -9.48
CA HIS A 78 -28.25 33.43 -10.03
C HIS A 78 -26.99 32.57 -9.94
N LEU A 79 -26.98 31.62 -8.98
CA LEU A 79 -25.88 30.68 -8.72
C LEU A 79 -26.18 29.23 -9.10
N VAL A 80 -27.43 28.91 -9.49
CA VAL A 80 -27.81 27.53 -9.83
C VAL A 80 -27.05 27.08 -11.07
N ALA A 81 -26.35 25.96 -10.92
CA ALA A 81 -25.77 25.22 -12.03
C ALA A 81 -25.54 23.77 -11.62
N TYR A 82 -25.84 22.84 -12.51
CA TYR A 82 -25.26 21.51 -12.51
C TYR A 82 -23.77 21.63 -12.90
N PHE A 83 -22.94 20.88 -12.18
CA PHE A 83 -21.50 20.84 -12.38
C PHE A 83 -20.96 19.45 -12.08
N ASP A 84 -20.18 18.91 -13.01
CA ASP A 84 -19.39 17.72 -12.80
C ASP A 84 -17.97 17.88 -13.38
N PHE A 85 -17.04 17.08 -12.86
CA PHE A 85 -15.66 16.98 -13.35
C PHE A 85 -15.47 15.74 -14.25
N THR A 86 -16.54 15.20 -14.83
CA THR A 86 -16.47 14.07 -15.76
C THR A 86 -15.85 14.49 -17.09
N GLY A 87 -16.11 15.73 -17.52
CA GLY A 87 -15.76 16.23 -18.84
C GLY A 87 -16.71 15.73 -19.93
N GLU A 88 -17.68 14.88 -19.57
CA GLU A 88 -18.71 14.37 -20.45
C GLU A 88 -19.88 15.35 -20.51
N ASP A 89 -20.64 15.29 -21.60
CA ASP A 89 -21.89 16.03 -21.69
C ASP A 89 -22.96 15.33 -20.86
N HIS A 90 -23.77 16.11 -20.14
CA HIS A 90 -24.82 15.60 -19.27
C HIS A 90 -26.11 16.39 -19.55
N PRO A 91 -27.29 15.74 -19.67
CA PRO A 91 -28.54 16.43 -19.99
C PRO A 91 -28.88 17.59 -19.04
N LEU A 92 -28.42 17.51 -17.79
CA LEU A 92 -28.61 18.58 -16.79
C LEU A 92 -27.86 19.87 -17.14
N TYR A 93 -26.77 19.83 -17.92
CA TYR A 93 -26.15 21.07 -18.41
C TYR A 93 -27.12 21.87 -19.26
N GLN A 94 -27.88 21.21 -20.13
CA GLN A 94 -28.90 21.88 -20.93
C GLN A 94 -30.14 22.22 -20.11
N SER A 95 -30.71 21.26 -19.37
CA SER A 95 -31.99 21.47 -18.69
C SER A 95 -31.90 22.41 -17.50
N VAL A 96 -30.83 22.34 -16.69
CA VAL A 96 -30.65 23.18 -15.51
C VAL A 96 -29.93 24.49 -15.85
N ASN A 97 -28.74 24.41 -16.47
CA ASN A 97 -27.92 25.63 -16.62
C ASN A 97 -28.47 26.54 -17.71
N VAL A 98 -28.91 25.99 -18.84
CA VAL A 98 -29.36 26.79 -19.99
C VAL A 98 -30.85 27.09 -19.90
N GLU A 99 -31.69 26.05 -19.92
CA GLU A 99 -33.14 26.22 -19.90
C GLU A 99 -33.68 26.67 -18.54
N GLY A 100 -33.07 26.23 -17.43
CA GLY A 100 -33.41 26.76 -16.10
C GLY A 100 -33.12 28.25 -15.95
N THR A 101 -32.00 28.75 -16.50
CA THR A 101 -31.72 30.20 -16.57
C THR A 101 -32.78 30.92 -17.41
N ARG A 102 -33.14 30.34 -18.56
CA ARG A 102 -34.18 30.88 -19.45
C ARG A 102 -35.53 31.02 -18.74
N CYS A 103 -35.93 29.94 -18.09
CA CYS A 103 -37.17 29.85 -17.34
C CYS A 103 -37.23 30.91 -16.23
N LEU A 104 -36.17 31.00 -15.43
CA LEU A 104 -36.07 32.01 -14.37
C LEU A 104 -36.19 33.43 -14.93
N LEU A 105 -35.44 33.76 -15.98
CA LEU A 105 -35.50 35.09 -16.61
C LEU A 105 -36.88 35.45 -17.15
N ARG A 106 -37.59 34.46 -17.73
CA ARG A 106 -38.97 34.64 -18.22
C ARG A 106 -39.94 34.90 -17.08
N ALA A 107 -39.88 34.10 -16.03
CA ALA A 107 -40.78 34.24 -14.88
C ALA A 107 -40.50 35.55 -14.10
N LEU A 108 -39.26 36.00 -14.04
CA LEU A 108 -38.88 37.29 -13.46
C LEU A 108 -39.40 38.50 -14.24
N GLN A 109 -39.87 38.33 -15.47
CA GLN A 109 -40.52 39.43 -16.18
C GLN A 109 -41.77 39.91 -15.43
N ASP A 110 -42.46 39.10 -14.64
CA ASP A 110 -43.63 39.59 -13.87
C ASP A 110 -43.24 40.42 -12.63
N PHE A 111 -41.94 40.68 -12.43
CA PHE A 111 -41.38 41.47 -11.33
C PHE A 111 -40.75 42.77 -11.82
N GLU A 112 -40.62 43.72 -10.90
CA GLU A 112 -39.77 44.91 -11.05
C GLU A 112 -38.37 44.57 -10.52
N VAL A 113 -37.55 43.95 -11.37
CA VAL A 113 -36.17 43.56 -11.07
C VAL A 113 -35.21 44.66 -11.53
N LYS A 114 -34.45 45.23 -10.59
CA LYS A 114 -33.46 46.28 -10.91
C LYS A 114 -32.16 45.74 -11.52
N GLN A 115 -31.78 44.50 -11.21
CA GLN A 115 -30.56 43.87 -11.67
C GLN A 115 -30.64 42.35 -11.60
N PHE A 116 -30.10 41.66 -12.60
CA PHE A 116 -29.88 40.21 -12.60
C PHE A 116 -28.39 39.92 -12.68
N VAL A 117 -27.82 39.37 -11.61
CA VAL A 117 -26.40 39.00 -11.52
C VAL A 117 -26.25 37.50 -11.78
N TYR A 118 -25.42 37.13 -12.75
CA TYR A 118 -25.12 35.74 -13.07
C TYR A 118 -23.68 35.37 -12.73
N ALA A 119 -23.50 34.27 -11.99
CA ALA A 119 -22.19 33.70 -11.70
C ALA A 119 -21.73 32.78 -12.85
N SER A 120 -20.94 33.35 -13.75
CA SER A 120 -20.25 32.64 -14.82
C SER A 120 -18.80 32.31 -14.41
N THR A 121 -17.97 31.90 -15.35
CA THR A 121 -16.57 31.52 -15.13
C THR A 121 -15.65 32.17 -16.17
N MET A 122 -14.40 32.47 -15.81
CA MET A 122 -13.39 32.93 -16.77
C MET A 122 -13.09 31.89 -17.86
N LEU A 123 -13.35 30.60 -17.59
CA LEU A 123 -13.09 29.48 -18.51
C LEU A 123 -14.00 29.47 -19.75
N VAL A 124 -14.92 30.42 -19.88
CA VAL A 124 -15.67 30.66 -21.12
C VAL A 124 -14.80 31.26 -22.22
N HIS A 125 -13.70 31.93 -21.85
CA HIS A 125 -12.78 32.53 -22.81
C HIS A 125 -11.77 31.51 -23.37
N ALA A 126 -11.19 31.84 -24.53
CA ALA A 126 -9.99 31.14 -25.00
C ALA A 126 -8.82 31.35 -24.01
N PRO A 127 -7.95 30.33 -23.81
CA PRO A 127 -6.73 30.51 -23.02
C PRO A 127 -5.75 31.47 -23.72
N CYS A 128 -5.03 32.25 -22.93
CA CYS A 128 -3.97 33.15 -23.39
C CYS A 128 -2.59 32.49 -23.24
N ARG A 129 -1.51 33.20 -23.63
CA ARG A 129 -0.14 32.74 -23.38
C ARG A 129 0.43 33.37 -22.11
N PRO A 130 1.41 32.73 -21.43
CA PRO A 130 2.15 33.37 -20.35
C PRO A 130 2.68 34.76 -20.75
N GLY A 131 2.34 35.77 -19.96
CA GLY A 131 2.66 37.19 -20.24
C GLY A 131 1.54 37.99 -20.93
N GLU A 132 0.50 37.34 -21.43
CA GLU A 132 -0.72 37.97 -21.93
C GLU A 132 -1.83 37.96 -20.86
N ARG A 133 -2.89 38.75 -21.06
CA ARG A 133 -4.05 38.82 -20.16
C ARG A 133 -5.35 38.80 -20.97
N ILE A 134 -6.37 38.15 -20.42
CA ILE A 134 -7.71 38.04 -20.98
C ILE A 134 -8.54 39.22 -20.46
N ASP A 135 -9.18 39.95 -21.36
CA ASP A 135 -10.19 40.97 -21.06
C ASP A 135 -11.58 40.51 -21.56
N GLU A 136 -12.62 41.29 -21.26
CA GLU A 136 -14.00 40.90 -21.63
C GLU A 136 -14.29 40.98 -23.13
N HIS A 137 -13.37 41.50 -23.95
CA HIS A 137 -13.51 41.58 -25.41
C HIS A 137 -12.95 40.35 -26.13
N GLN A 138 -12.20 39.50 -25.42
CA GLN A 138 -11.64 38.29 -26.00
C GLN A 138 -12.72 37.26 -26.38
N PRO A 139 -12.46 36.40 -27.39
CA PRO A 139 -13.41 35.38 -27.84
C PRO A 139 -13.89 34.44 -26.74
N ILE A 140 -15.17 34.05 -26.83
CA ILE A 140 -15.80 33.04 -25.99
C ILE A 140 -15.62 31.67 -26.65
N GLU A 141 -14.58 30.93 -26.25
CA GLU A 141 -14.20 29.62 -26.81
C GLU A 141 -13.98 28.56 -25.70
N PRO A 142 -15.04 28.18 -24.96
CA PRO A 142 -14.93 27.21 -23.87
C PRO A 142 -14.46 25.83 -24.36
N ARG A 143 -13.47 25.25 -23.66
CA ARG A 143 -12.80 24.01 -24.09
C ARG A 143 -13.52 22.72 -23.70
N TRP A 144 -14.36 22.72 -22.66
CA TRP A 144 -15.01 21.52 -22.11
C TRP A 144 -16.47 21.77 -21.68
N ALA A 145 -17.19 20.71 -21.31
CA ALA A 145 -18.66 20.71 -21.15
C ALA A 145 -19.18 21.78 -20.18
N TYR A 146 -18.57 21.91 -19.00
CA TYR A 146 -19.02 22.86 -17.99
C TYR A 146 -18.94 24.34 -18.47
N PRO A 147 -17.79 24.88 -18.94
CA PRO A 147 -17.76 26.25 -19.44
C PRO A 147 -18.60 26.45 -20.71
N LYS A 148 -18.80 25.42 -21.54
CA LYS A 148 -19.75 25.47 -22.67
C LYS A 148 -21.17 25.73 -22.18
N SER A 149 -21.61 25.04 -21.11
CA SER A 149 -22.93 25.28 -20.51
C SER A 149 -23.05 26.70 -19.94
N LYS A 150 -21.99 27.22 -19.31
CA LYS A 150 -21.96 28.59 -18.77
C LYS A 150 -22.04 29.63 -19.87
N ALA A 151 -21.28 29.46 -20.96
CA ALA A 151 -21.33 30.33 -22.14
C ALA A 151 -22.71 30.30 -22.83
N ALA A 152 -23.33 29.12 -22.91
CA ALA A 152 -24.69 28.99 -23.44
C ALA A 152 -25.72 29.73 -22.56
N ALA A 153 -25.61 29.64 -21.24
CA ALA A 153 -26.44 30.41 -20.32
C ALA A 153 -26.20 31.93 -20.43
N GLU A 154 -24.95 32.38 -20.62
CA GLU A 154 -24.67 33.79 -20.93
C GLU A 154 -25.40 34.25 -22.20
N ALA A 155 -25.39 33.43 -23.26
CA ALA A 155 -26.11 33.74 -24.50
C ALA A 155 -27.63 33.82 -24.28
N VAL A 156 -28.19 32.96 -23.42
CA VAL A 156 -29.61 33.03 -23.01
C VAL A 156 -29.91 34.34 -22.29
N ILE A 157 -29.07 34.75 -21.35
CA ILE A 157 -29.24 36.03 -20.63
C ILE A 157 -29.25 37.19 -21.61
N ARG A 158 -28.27 37.25 -22.52
CA ARG A 158 -28.20 38.28 -23.58
C ARG A 158 -29.44 38.29 -24.48
N ALA A 159 -29.99 37.13 -24.79
CA ALA A 159 -31.14 37.02 -25.68
C ALA A 159 -32.49 37.31 -25.00
N GLU A 160 -32.61 37.03 -23.70
CA GLU A 160 -33.92 36.99 -23.01
C GLU A 160 -34.09 37.96 -21.85
N HIS A 161 -33.07 38.74 -21.46
CA HIS A 161 -33.17 39.68 -20.33
C HIS A 161 -34.27 40.75 -20.51
N LYS A 162 -34.59 41.13 -21.76
CA LYS A 162 -35.59 42.15 -22.12
C LYS A 162 -35.35 43.47 -21.38
N ARG A 163 -36.19 43.79 -20.38
CA ARG A 163 -36.10 45.03 -19.61
C ARG A 163 -35.26 44.93 -18.36
N ILE A 164 -34.79 43.73 -18.00
CA ILE A 164 -34.03 43.49 -16.79
C ILE A 164 -32.55 43.78 -17.10
N PRO A 165 -31.90 44.75 -16.43
CA PRO A 165 -30.47 44.94 -16.51
C PRO A 165 -29.74 43.70 -15.99
N TYR A 166 -28.62 43.30 -16.61
CA TYR A 166 -27.83 42.16 -16.15
C TYR A 166 -26.36 42.50 -15.91
N VAL A 167 -25.78 41.74 -14.99
CA VAL A 167 -24.34 41.69 -14.72
C VAL A 167 -23.87 40.24 -14.78
N ILE A 168 -22.99 39.91 -15.71
CA ILE A 168 -22.34 38.60 -15.75
C ILE A 168 -20.97 38.75 -15.08
N LEU A 169 -20.78 38.06 -13.95
CA LEU A 169 -19.49 37.98 -13.27
C LEU A 169 -18.81 36.68 -13.70
N ARG A 170 -17.72 36.79 -14.47
CA ARG A 170 -16.90 35.65 -14.91
C ARG A 170 -15.83 35.39 -13.86
N LEU A 171 -16.14 34.48 -12.94
CA LEU A 171 -15.31 34.19 -11.78
C LEU A 171 -14.11 33.30 -12.14
N ALA A 172 -12.96 33.60 -11.55
CA ALA A 172 -11.81 32.70 -11.49
C ALA A 172 -12.03 31.55 -10.48
N GLY A 173 -11.05 30.65 -10.33
CA GLY A 173 -11.16 29.51 -9.42
C GLY A 173 -11.26 29.95 -7.95
N VAL A 174 -12.38 29.67 -7.29
CA VAL A 174 -12.62 30.16 -5.92
C VAL A 174 -11.88 29.31 -4.88
N TYR A 175 -11.23 29.96 -3.92
CA TYR A 175 -10.62 29.32 -2.75
C TYR A 175 -10.83 30.15 -1.47
N ASP A 176 -10.71 29.50 -0.32
CA ASP A 176 -10.54 30.08 1.00
C ASP A 176 -9.54 29.23 1.80
N GLU A 177 -9.37 29.52 3.10
CA GLU A 177 -8.41 28.82 3.97
C GLU A 177 -8.62 27.29 4.05
N HIS A 178 -9.85 26.80 3.79
CA HIS A 178 -10.21 25.40 3.98
C HIS A 178 -10.70 24.69 2.71
N SER A 179 -11.24 25.42 1.74
CA SER A 179 -11.84 24.90 0.52
C SER A 179 -11.20 25.53 -0.72
N MET A 180 -10.93 24.72 -1.73
CA MET A 180 -10.39 25.18 -3.00
C MET A 180 -10.97 24.40 -4.18
N VAL A 181 -10.70 24.87 -5.40
CA VAL A 181 -11.10 24.15 -6.61
C VAL A 181 -10.46 22.74 -6.64
N PRO A 182 -11.19 21.70 -7.11
CA PRO A 182 -10.70 20.31 -7.04
C PRO A 182 -9.35 20.06 -7.70
N THR A 183 -9.01 20.79 -8.77
CA THR A 183 -7.69 20.69 -9.41
C THR A 183 -6.55 21.09 -8.47
N MET A 184 -6.75 22.16 -7.69
CA MET A 184 -5.80 22.66 -6.69
C MET A 184 -5.72 21.71 -5.49
N ALA A 185 -6.86 21.26 -4.98
CA ALA A 185 -6.91 20.29 -3.88
C ALA A 185 -6.18 18.99 -4.23
N GLN A 186 -6.46 18.43 -5.41
CA GLN A 186 -5.81 17.19 -5.87
C GLN A 186 -4.31 17.38 -6.11
N GLN A 187 -3.86 18.57 -6.51
CA GLN A 187 -2.42 18.87 -6.62
C GLN A 187 -1.76 18.93 -5.23
N MET A 188 -2.38 19.63 -4.29
CA MET A 188 -1.86 19.79 -2.93
C MET A 188 -1.84 18.46 -2.16
N ALA A 189 -2.86 17.61 -2.33
CA ALA A 189 -2.91 16.25 -1.77
C ALA A 189 -1.77 15.37 -2.32
N ARG A 190 -1.58 15.35 -3.65
CA ARG A 190 -0.49 14.58 -4.29
C ARG A 190 0.89 15.01 -3.81
N ILE A 191 1.13 16.31 -3.64
CA ILE A 191 2.39 16.82 -3.08
C ILE A 191 2.52 16.38 -1.63
N TYR A 192 1.50 16.59 -0.80
CA TYR A 192 1.49 16.20 0.62
C TYR A 192 1.82 14.73 0.86
N GLU A 193 1.32 13.86 -0.01
CA GLU A 193 1.56 12.41 0.03
C GLU A 193 2.89 11.98 -0.59
N ARG A 194 3.58 12.89 -1.30
CA ARG A 194 4.66 12.57 -2.26
C ARG A 194 4.25 11.50 -3.26
N ASP A 195 3.03 11.59 -3.77
CA ASP A 195 2.52 10.69 -4.79
C ASP A 195 3.42 10.72 -6.04
N PHE A 196 3.60 9.60 -6.72
CA PHE A 196 4.46 9.55 -7.90
C PHE A 196 4.05 10.54 -9.00
N LEU A 197 2.75 10.77 -9.19
CA LEU A 197 2.20 11.70 -10.17
C LEU A 197 2.40 13.17 -9.77
N SER A 198 2.77 13.46 -8.52
CA SER A 198 3.08 14.83 -8.08
C SER A 198 4.33 15.41 -8.73
N TYR A 199 5.18 14.58 -9.33
CA TYR A 199 6.42 14.99 -10.00
C TYR A 199 6.25 15.21 -11.50
N PHE A 200 5.05 15.03 -12.05
CA PHE A 200 4.84 15.08 -13.50
C PHE A 200 3.77 16.10 -13.89
N TYR A 201 4.07 16.88 -14.93
CA TYR A 201 3.13 17.81 -15.56
C TYR A 201 3.15 17.64 -17.08
N SER A 202 1.98 17.66 -17.72
CA SER A 202 1.86 17.34 -19.15
C SER A 202 1.92 18.56 -20.08
N GLY A 203 1.90 19.77 -19.53
CA GLY A 203 2.01 21.04 -20.26
C GLY A 203 3.31 21.79 -19.99
N SER A 204 3.33 23.07 -20.37
CA SER A 204 4.36 24.03 -19.97
C SER A 204 4.27 24.34 -18.48
N THR A 205 5.38 24.32 -17.75
CA THR A 205 5.39 24.59 -16.29
C THR A 205 5.13 26.06 -15.95
N LEU A 206 5.18 26.95 -16.96
CA LEU A 206 4.92 28.39 -16.82
C LEU A 206 3.44 28.78 -16.90
N VAL A 207 2.56 27.83 -17.27
CA VAL A 207 1.12 28.10 -17.38
C VAL A 207 0.46 27.98 -16.01
N GLY A 208 -0.76 28.51 -15.90
CA GLY A 208 -1.43 28.68 -14.62
C GLY A 208 -2.83 29.24 -14.81
N GLN A 209 -3.65 29.16 -13.77
CA GLN A 209 -5.01 29.70 -13.78
C GLN A 209 -5.14 30.74 -12.66
N ALA A 210 -5.73 31.89 -12.98
CA ALA A 210 -6.10 32.87 -11.98
C ALA A 210 -7.04 32.24 -10.94
N MET A 211 -6.87 32.67 -9.70
CA MET A 211 -7.70 32.25 -8.57
C MET A 211 -8.47 33.45 -8.02
N LEU A 212 -9.43 33.19 -7.14
CA LEU A 212 -10.25 34.21 -6.51
C LEU A 212 -10.50 33.82 -5.06
N HIS A 213 -9.98 34.60 -4.12
CA HIS A 213 -10.29 34.38 -2.71
C HIS A 213 -11.78 34.64 -2.44
N ARG A 214 -12.39 33.82 -1.57
CA ARG A 214 -13.82 33.89 -1.25
C ARG A 214 -14.26 35.26 -0.75
N ASP A 215 -13.48 35.91 0.11
CA ASP A 215 -13.82 37.24 0.61
C ASP A 215 -13.81 38.30 -0.50
N ASP A 216 -12.87 38.18 -1.45
CA ASP A 216 -12.79 39.08 -2.60
C ASP A 216 -13.96 38.83 -3.56
N MET A 217 -14.38 37.58 -3.72
CA MET A 217 -15.61 37.23 -4.44
C MET A 217 -16.84 37.89 -3.78
N LEU A 218 -17.02 37.74 -2.47
CA LEU A 218 -18.15 38.33 -1.74
C LEU A 218 -18.18 39.86 -1.90
N GLU A 219 -17.02 40.51 -1.82
CA GLU A 219 -16.91 41.95 -2.04
C GLU A 219 -17.28 42.33 -3.49
N ALA A 220 -16.89 41.54 -4.50
CA ALA A 220 -17.28 41.79 -5.89
C ALA A 220 -18.80 41.76 -6.09
N PHE A 221 -19.48 40.74 -5.54
CA PHE A 221 -20.95 40.67 -5.58
C PHE A 221 -21.59 41.83 -4.84
N ARG A 222 -21.11 42.15 -3.63
CA ARG A 222 -21.62 43.29 -2.85
C ARG A 222 -21.50 44.61 -3.61
N ARG A 223 -20.34 44.86 -4.23
CA ARG A 223 -20.11 46.05 -5.08
C ARG A 223 -21.05 46.08 -6.28
N ALA A 224 -21.22 44.95 -6.97
CA ALA A 224 -22.14 44.85 -8.12
C ALA A 224 -23.59 45.16 -7.73
N VAL A 225 -24.06 44.64 -6.60
CA VAL A 225 -25.43 44.89 -6.09
C VAL A 225 -25.60 46.33 -5.59
N ASN A 226 -24.60 46.88 -4.90
CA ASN A 226 -24.63 48.26 -4.40
C ASN A 226 -24.64 49.28 -5.53
N ARG A 227 -23.89 49.01 -6.61
CA ARG A 227 -23.74 49.91 -7.77
C ARG A 227 -24.74 49.65 -8.90
N ARG A 228 -25.75 48.80 -8.68
CA ARG A 228 -26.77 48.45 -9.69
C ARG A 228 -27.43 49.64 -10.41
N ASP A 229 -27.58 50.78 -9.72
CA ASP A 229 -28.24 51.98 -10.28
C ASP A 229 -27.28 52.83 -11.15
N VAL A 230 -25.97 52.56 -11.15
CA VAL A 230 -24.95 53.28 -11.95
C VAL A 230 -24.23 52.40 -12.98
N LEU A 231 -24.35 51.07 -12.88
CA LEU A 231 -23.78 50.15 -13.84
C LEU A 231 -24.49 50.25 -15.21
N PRO A 232 -23.77 50.08 -16.33
CA PRO A 232 -24.41 49.91 -17.62
C PRO A 232 -25.44 48.76 -17.59
N PRO A 233 -26.59 48.89 -18.29
CA PRO A 233 -27.65 47.88 -18.24
C PRO A 233 -27.21 46.47 -18.65
N GLU A 234 -26.19 46.38 -19.50
CA GLU A 234 -25.59 45.14 -19.98
C GLU A 234 -24.11 45.15 -19.61
N THR A 235 -23.75 44.41 -18.57
CA THR A 235 -22.40 44.45 -18.01
C THR A 235 -21.83 43.04 -17.87
N GLU A 236 -20.61 42.84 -18.35
CA GLU A 236 -19.84 41.59 -18.19
C GLU A 236 -18.49 41.97 -17.58
N ILE A 237 -18.03 41.24 -16.56
CA ILE A 237 -16.82 41.59 -15.80
C ILE A 237 -16.06 40.32 -15.41
N LEU A 238 -14.75 40.29 -15.66
CA LEU A 238 -13.83 39.28 -15.12
C LEU A 238 -13.50 39.59 -13.66
N ILE A 239 -13.69 38.60 -12.79
CA ILE A 239 -13.42 38.73 -11.35
C ILE A 239 -12.45 37.62 -10.93
N GLY A 240 -11.25 38.02 -10.52
CA GLY A 240 -10.18 37.12 -10.12
C GLY A 240 -8.87 37.86 -9.89
N GLU A 241 -7.84 37.12 -9.55
CA GLU A 241 -6.49 37.63 -9.46
C GLU A 241 -5.97 38.03 -10.86
N PRO A 242 -5.23 39.16 -10.96
CA PRO A 242 -4.69 39.63 -12.23
C PRO A 242 -3.68 38.65 -12.84
N ASP A 243 -2.91 37.98 -11.99
CA ASP A 243 -1.81 37.11 -12.39
C ASP A 243 -2.12 35.66 -11.99
N ALA A 244 -1.63 34.72 -12.79
CA ALA A 244 -1.72 33.30 -12.49
C ALA A 244 -0.33 32.75 -12.19
N ILE A 245 -0.16 32.14 -11.00
CA ILE A 245 1.07 31.44 -10.64
C ILE A 245 1.30 30.26 -11.61
N GLY A 246 2.53 30.12 -12.09
CA GLY A 246 2.93 28.98 -12.91
C GLY A 246 2.92 27.68 -12.10
N TYR A 247 2.60 26.55 -12.73
CA TYR A 247 2.59 25.25 -12.06
C TYR A 247 3.93 24.88 -11.42
N ASP A 248 5.07 25.28 -12.01
CA ASP A 248 6.42 25.07 -11.43
C ASP A 248 6.52 25.75 -10.06
N ALA A 249 6.35 27.07 -10.05
CA ALA A 249 6.46 27.90 -8.86
C ALA A 249 5.46 27.47 -7.78
N LEU A 250 4.26 27.06 -8.18
CA LEU A 250 3.24 26.57 -7.25
C LEU A 250 3.67 25.24 -6.59
N GLN A 251 4.26 24.32 -7.36
CA GLN A 251 4.74 23.05 -6.82
C GLN A 251 5.96 23.23 -5.93
N ASP A 252 6.89 24.11 -6.31
CA ASP A 252 8.05 24.46 -5.50
C ASP A 252 7.64 25.05 -4.15
N GLU A 253 6.74 26.04 -4.17
CA GLU A 253 6.27 26.69 -2.96
C GLU A 253 5.51 25.72 -2.04
N LEU A 254 4.65 24.85 -2.59
CA LEU A 254 4.01 23.78 -1.83
C LEU A 254 5.03 22.74 -1.31
N GLY A 255 6.05 22.40 -2.11
CA GLY A 255 7.12 21.49 -1.73
C GLY A 255 7.95 22.01 -0.56
N GLU A 256 8.27 23.30 -0.56
CA GLU A 256 8.96 24.01 0.51
C GLU A 256 8.08 24.04 1.77
N LEU A 257 6.84 24.54 1.66
CA LEU A 257 5.93 24.70 2.80
C LEU A 257 5.55 23.36 3.44
N ILE A 258 5.36 22.30 2.64
CA ILE A 258 4.93 21.00 3.14
C ILE A 258 6.11 20.16 3.64
N HIS A 259 7.20 20.08 2.87
CA HIS A 259 8.29 19.15 3.11
C HIS A 259 9.65 19.80 3.42
N GLY A 260 9.77 21.12 3.33
CA GLY A 260 11.04 21.83 3.46
C GLY A 260 12.00 21.50 2.32
N VAL A 261 11.48 21.38 1.10
CA VAL A 261 12.26 21.10 -0.12
C VAL A 261 12.16 22.29 -1.05
N ASP A 262 13.29 22.96 -1.29
CA ASP A 262 13.35 24.22 -2.04
C ASP A 262 13.09 24.08 -3.55
N ASP A 263 13.19 22.85 -4.09
CA ASP A 263 12.98 22.53 -5.51
C ASP A 263 12.18 21.23 -5.60
N TRP A 264 10.91 21.35 -6.00
CA TRP A 264 10.05 20.21 -6.25
C TRP A 264 10.19 19.81 -7.72
N PRO A 265 10.77 18.64 -8.03
CA PRO A 265 11.11 18.31 -9.41
C PRO A 265 9.83 18.11 -10.25
N THR A 266 9.46 19.13 -11.00
CA THR A 266 8.29 19.14 -11.90
C THR A 266 8.74 18.70 -13.30
N LEU A 267 8.71 17.38 -13.54
CA LEU A 267 9.14 16.79 -14.79
C LEU A 267 8.05 16.91 -15.86
N ARG A 268 8.41 17.46 -17.01
CA ARG A 268 7.50 17.55 -18.16
C ARG A 268 7.32 16.18 -18.82
N LEU A 269 6.09 15.67 -18.82
CA LEU A 269 5.73 14.45 -19.52
C LEU A 269 5.09 14.78 -20.88
N PRO A 270 5.57 14.25 -22.01
CA PRO A 270 4.97 14.51 -23.32
C PRO A 270 3.47 14.17 -23.34
N LYS A 271 2.63 15.07 -23.85
CA LYS A 271 1.16 14.92 -23.89
C LYS A 271 0.66 13.56 -24.40
N PRO A 272 1.21 12.96 -25.48
CA PRO A 272 0.75 11.64 -25.93
C PRO A 272 1.00 10.54 -24.90
N ILE A 273 2.14 10.59 -24.19
CA ILE A 273 2.49 9.63 -23.13
C ILE A 273 1.58 9.83 -21.92
N ALA A 274 1.37 11.09 -21.52
CA ALA A 274 0.47 11.44 -20.43
C ALA A 274 -0.98 11.02 -20.72
N ALA A 275 -1.47 11.25 -21.95
CA ALA A 275 -2.82 10.89 -22.37
C ALA A 275 -2.99 9.37 -22.44
N ALA A 276 -2.00 8.65 -22.99
CA ALA A 276 -2.00 7.19 -22.99
C ALA A 276 -1.97 6.62 -21.57
N GLY A 277 -1.18 7.21 -20.67
CA GLY A 277 -1.13 6.83 -19.25
C GLY A 277 -2.47 7.04 -18.55
N ALA A 278 -3.08 8.23 -18.69
CA ALA A 278 -4.39 8.54 -18.11
C ALA A 278 -5.50 7.65 -18.68
N TRP A 279 -5.49 7.38 -19.98
CA TRP A 279 -6.43 6.44 -20.61
C TRP A 279 -6.22 5.02 -20.10
N ALA A 280 -4.97 4.54 -20.02
CA ALA A 280 -4.66 3.22 -19.52
C ALA A 280 -5.10 3.07 -18.05
N GLN A 281 -4.81 4.04 -17.19
CA GLN A 281 -5.28 4.04 -15.80
C GLN A 281 -6.81 3.96 -15.73
N GLY A 282 -7.54 4.73 -16.55
CA GLY A 282 -9.00 4.64 -16.61
C GLY A 282 -9.54 3.31 -17.14
N GLN A 283 -8.82 2.62 -18.05
CA GLN A 283 -9.20 1.29 -18.55
C GLN A 283 -8.79 0.16 -17.61
N PHE A 284 -7.75 0.36 -16.81
CA PHE A 284 -7.29 -0.60 -15.82
C PHE A 284 -8.00 -0.47 -14.48
N GLU A 285 -8.77 0.60 -14.23
CA GLU A 285 -9.59 0.74 -13.01
C GLU A 285 -10.47 -0.50 -12.74
N PRO A 286 -11.18 -1.11 -13.71
CA PRO A 286 -11.97 -2.32 -13.46
C PRO A 286 -11.14 -3.56 -13.10
N VAL A 287 -9.82 -3.50 -13.34
CA VAL A 287 -8.86 -4.61 -13.17
C VAL A 287 -7.97 -4.39 -11.93
N ILE A 288 -7.72 -3.14 -11.57
CA ILE A 288 -7.07 -2.77 -10.32
C ILE A 288 -8.09 -3.08 -9.22
N PRO A 289 -7.77 -3.96 -8.26
CA PRO A 289 -8.71 -4.22 -7.18
C PRO A 289 -9.01 -2.90 -6.45
N ASP A 290 -10.28 -2.55 -6.25
CA ASP A 290 -10.76 -1.39 -5.44
C ASP A 290 -10.05 -1.28 -4.08
N ALA A 291 -9.55 -2.43 -3.63
CA ALA A 291 -8.69 -2.63 -2.50
C ALA A 291 -7.42 -1.71 -2.51
N ILE A 292 -6.87 -1.37 -3.68
CA ILE A 292 -5.61 -0.65 -3.85
C ILE A 292 -5.83 0.86 -4.02
N ASP A 293 -6.85 1.27 -4.77
CA ASP A 293 -7.13 2.66 -5.15
C ASP A 293 -8.41 3.24 -4.52
N GLY A 294 -9.16 2.46 -3.75
CA GLY A 294 -10.42 2.88 -3.13
C GLY A 294 -11.62 2.84 -4.07
N GLY A 295 -11.49 2.26 -5.27
CA GLY A 295 -12.58 2.18 -6.25
C GLY A 295 -12.94 3.53 -6.88
N GLU A 296 -12.01 4.50 -6.86
CA GLU A 296 -12.21 5.81 -7.50
C GLU A 296 -11.48 5.90 -8.84
N ALA A 297 -12.21 6.32 -9.86
CA ALA A 297 -11.63 6.62 -11.15
C ALA A 297 -10.53 7.69 -11.02
N PRO A 298 -9.40 7.55 -11.76
CA PRO A 298 -8.32 8.53 -11.74
C PRO A 298 -8.84 9.95 -11.97
N PHE A 299 -8.46 10.88 -11.09
CA PHE A 299 -8.86 12.29 -11.23
C PHE A 299 -8.35 12.89 -12.54
N ILE A 300 -7.13 12.53 -12.97
CA ILE A 300 -6.55 13.01 -14.23
C ILE A 300 -7.21 12.30 -15.40
N LYS A 301 -7.95 13.09 -16.20
CA LYS A 301 -8.66 12.59 -17.38
C LYS A 301 -7.96 13.02 -18.68
N PRO A 302 -8.14 12.28 -19.80
CA PRO A 302 -7.50 12.62 -21.06
C PRO A 302 -7.77 14.06 -21.55
N PHE A 303 -8.96 14.61 -21.30
CA PHE A 303 -9.28 16.00 -21.68
C PHE A 303 -8.46 17.02 -20.87
N MET A 304 -8.14 16.74 -19.60
CA MET A 304 -7.30 17.61 -18.77
C MET A 304 -5.87 17.66 -19.31
N VAL A 305 -5.34 16.54 -19.82
CA VAL A 305 -4.01 16.47 -20.46
C VAL A 305 -3.97 17.34 -21.73
N ALA A 306 -5.04 17.35 -22.52
CA ALA A 306 -5.12 18.19 -23.71
C ALA A 306 -5.02 19.68 -23.37
N MET A 307 -5.68 20.09 -22.28
CA MET A 307 -5.74 21.48 -21.76
C MET A 307 -4.55 21.87 -20.86
N ALA A 308 -3.56 21.01 -20.68
CA ALA A 308 -2.45 21.27 -19.75
C ALA A 308 -1.55 22.46 -20.15
N ASP A 309 -1.67 23.02 -21.35
CA ASP A 309 -0.95 24.25 -21.75
C ASP A 309 -1.82 25.51 -21.59
N ASP A 310 -3.06 25.38 -21.10
CA ASP A 310 -3.98 26.51 -21.00
C ASP A 310 -3.55 27.46 -19.87
N HIS A 311 -3.36 28.74 -20.20
CA HIS A 311 -3.05 29.80 -19.25
C HIS A 311 -4.17 30.84 -19.20
N TYR A 312 -4.58 31.22 -17.99
CA TYR A 312 -5.62 32.21 -17.74
C TYR A 312 -5.12 33.26 -16.75
N ALA A 313 -4.60 34.36 -17.27
CA ALA A 313 -4.34 35.59 -16.50
C ALA A 313 -5.36 36.66 -16.92
N LEU A 314 -5.76 37.53 -15.98
CA LEU A 314 -6.91 38.40 -16.16
C LEU A 314 -6.52 39.87 -16.24
N ASP A 315 -7.21 40.61 -17.11
CA ASP A 315 -7.25 42.06 -17.08
C ASP A 315 -8.46 42.52 -16.27
N ILE A 316 -8.21 42.96 -15.05
CA ILE A 316 -9.26 43.37 -14.11
C ILE A 316 -9.60 44.87 -14.18
N ARG A 317 -9.14 45.60 -15.21
CA ARG A 317 -9.42 47.06 -15.33
C ARG A 317 -10.91 47.37 -15.27
N ARG A 318 -11.74 46.57 -15.94
CA ARG A 318 -13.19 46.77 -15.95
C ARG A 318 -13.82 46.60 -14.57
N ALA A 319 -13.33 45.65 -13.76
CA ALA A 319 -13.76 45.48 -12.39
C ALA A 319 -13.41 46.70 -11.52
N ARG A 320 -12.22 47.29 -11.71
CA ARG A 320 -11.84 48.54 -11.03
C ARG A 320 -12.72 49.70 -11.43
N ASP A 321 -12.88 49.92 -12.74
CA ASP A 321 -13.56 51.10 -13.27
C ASP A 321 -15.07 51.08 -12.92
N LEU A 322 -15.71 49.91 -13.03
CA LEU A 322 -17.15 49.78 -12.79
C LEU A 322 -17.50 49.50 -11.33
N LEU A 323 -16.75 48.64 -10.64
CA LEU A 323 -17.07 48.20 -9.28
C LEU A 323 -16.24 48.87 -8.19
N ASP A 324 -15.14 49.55 -8.54
CA ASP A 324 -14.10 49.97 -7.57
C ASP A 324 -13.66 48.76 -6.73
N TRP A 325 -13.33 47.69 -7.45
CA TRP A 325 -12.94 46.40 -6.90
C TRP A 325 -11.55 45.99 -7.41
N GLU A 326 -10.72 45.52 -6.50
CA GLU A 326 -9.46 44.83 -6.73
C GLU A 326 -9.34 43.69 -5.70
N PRO A 327 -8.72 42.56 -6.05
CA PRO A 327 -8.49 41.47 -5.10
C PRO A 327 -7.55 41.94 -3.98
N ARG A 328 -7.88 41.63 -2.72
CA ARG A 328 -7.04 41.92 -1.56
C ARG A 328 -6.15 40.75 -1.17
N HIS A 329 -6.50 39.55 -1.62
CA HIS A 329 -5.75 38.33 -1.39
C HIS A 329 -5.10 37.87 -2.70
N ARG A 330 -3.96 37.20 -2.57
CA ARG A 330 -3.25 36.56 -3.68
C ARG A 330 -2.95 35.13 -3.27
N LEU A 331 -3.16 34.17 -4.17
CA LEU A 331 -3.01 32.75 -3.86
C LEU A 331 -1.63 32.46 -3.25
N GLN A 332 -0.57 33.01 -3.87
CA GLN A 332 0.82 32.86 -3.42
C GLN A 332 0.98 33.25 -1.94
N ASP A 333 0.45 34.41 -1.56
CA ASP A 333 0.58 34.95 -0.21
C ASP A 333 -0.29 34.17 0.82
N GLU A 334 -1.29 33.40 0.34
CA GLU A 334 -2.20 32.57 1.14
C GLU A 334 -1.74 31.10 1.29
N LEU A 335 -0.81 30.62 0.44
CA LEU A 335 -0.32 29.24 0.49
C LEU A 335 0.17 28.79 1.88
N PRO A 336 0.89 29.62 2.67
CA PRO A 336 1.29 29.23 4.03
C PRO A 336 0.10 28.91 4.95
N ARG A 337 -1.02 29.64 4.83
CA ARG A 337 -2.22 29.37 5.64
C ARG A 337 -2.95 28.12 5.17
N LEU A 338 -3.07 27.93 3.85
CA LEU A 338 -3.63 26.72 3.25
C LEU A 338 -2.87 25.46 3.72
N VAL A 339 -1.54 25.50 3.67
CA VAL A 339 -0.69 24.39 4.12
C VAL A 339 -0.80 24.19 5.63
N ALA A 340 -0.89 25.26 6.41
CA ALA A 340 -1.10 25.16 7.85
C ALA A 340 -2.44 24.49 8.19
N ALA A 341 -3.52 24.83 7.48
CA ALA A 341 -4.83 24.20 7.64
C ALA A 341 -4.77 22.70 7.36
N LEU A 342 -4.16 22.29 6.23
CA LEU A 342 -3.93 20.88 5.89
C LEU A 342 -3.11 20.15 6.96
N LYS A 343 -2.04 20.75 7.47
CA LYS A 343 -1.17 20.12 8.49
C LYS A 343 -1.84 20.01 9.86
N ASN A 344 -2.69 20.97 10.22
CA ASN A 344 -3.40 20.99 11.50
C ASN A 344 -4.46 19.89 11.57
N ASP A 345 -5.25 19.75 10.51
CA ASP A 345 -6.28 18.72 10.40
C ASP A 345 -6.30 18.09 8.99
N PRO A 346 -5.41 17.12 8.73
CA PRO A 346 -5.38 16.45 7.44
C PRO A 346 -6.71 15.77 7.12
N ALA A 347 -7.31 15.01 8.06
CA ALA A 347 -8.53 14.25 7.79
C ALA A 347 -9.70 15.18 7.40
N GLY A 348 -9.93 16.24 8.18
CA GLY A 348 -10.96 17.24 7.88
C GLY A 348 -10.68 18.02 6.60
N TRP A 349 -9.41 18.26 6.24
CA TRP A 349 -9.06 18.91 4.97
C TRP A 349 -9.43 18.07 3.75
N TYR A 350 -9.17 16.75 3.76
CA TYR A 350 -9.54 15.85 2.67
C TYR A 350 -11.07 15.79 2.49
N GLU A 351 -11.81 15.67 3.61
CA GLU A 351 -13.28 15.69 3.60
C GLU A 351 -13.83 17.01 3.03
N THR A 352 -13.32 18.16 3.52
CA THR A 352 -13.77 19.49 3.09
C THR A 352 -13.56 19.73 1.59
N ASN A 353 -12.48 19.17 1.02
CA ASN A 353 -12.13 19.36 -0.39
C ASN A 353 -12.66 18.23 -1.31
N GLY A 354 -13.41 17.26 -0.77
CA GLY A 354 -13.92 16.14 -1.55
C GLY A 354 -12.81 15.31 -2.20
N VAL A 355 -11.66 15.21 -1.53
CA VAL A 355 -10.52 14.38 -1.95
C VAL A 355 -10.52 13.14 -1.07
N THR A 356 -10.40 11.96 -1.68
CA THR A 356 -10.37 10.73 -0.91
C THR A 356 -9.06 10.58 -0.14
N PRO A 357 -9.11 10.48 1.20
CA PRO A 357 -7.92 10.38 2.01
C PRO A 357 -7.26 9.00 1.86
N PRO A 358 -5.92 8.92 1.82
CA PRO A 358 -5.19 7.67 1.96
C PRO A 358 -5.60 6.96 3.25
N ALA A 359 -5.79 5.64 3.21
CA ALA A 359 -6.26 4.91 4.39
C ALA A 359 -5.36 5.03 5.65
N TRP A 360 -4.10 5.46 5.54
CA TRP A 360 -3.27 5.69 6.73
C TRP A 360 -3.62 7.01 7.44
N ILE A 361 -4.16 8.01 6.71
CA ILE A 361 -4.66 9.27 7.26
C ILE A 361 -5.94 9.01 8.04
N SER A 362 -6.95 8.39 7.40
CA SER A 362 -8.22 8.06 8.05
C SER A 362 -8.02 7.23 9.31
N LYS A 363 -7.14 6.23 9.27
CA LYS A 363 -6.82 5.41 10.45
C LYS A 363 -6.12 6.16 11.56
N ALA A 364 -5.20 7.06 11.22
CA ALA A 364 -4.53 7.86 12.23
C ALA A 364 -5.57 8.71 12.96
N ASP A 365 -6.51 9.29 12.22
CA ASP A 365 -7.62 10.07 12.77
C ASP A 365 -8.59 9.22 13.61
N ASP A 366 -8.99 8.04 13.14
CA ASP A 366 -9.79 7.06 13.91
C ASP A 366 -9.16 6.70 15.26
N LEU A 367 -7.83 6.76 15.35
CA LEU A 367 -7.06 6.48 16.58
C LEU A 367 -6.78 7.74 17.42
N GLY A 368 -7.35 8.89 17.05
CA GLY A 368 -7.11 10.19 17.68
C GLY A 368 -5.64 10.64 17.58
N LYS A 369 -4.92 10.21 16.53
CA LYS A 369 -3.54 10.60 16.25
C LYS A 369 -3.52 11.56 15.07
N ASN A 370 -2.92 12.73 15.26
CA ASN A 370 -2.72 13.66 14.16
C ASN A 370 -1.82 13.02 13.07
N PRO A 371 -2.32 12.85 11.82
CA PRO A 371 -1.59 12.18 10.74
C PRO A 371 -0.28 12.87 10.37
N GLU A 372 -0.24 14.20 10.38
CA GLU A 372 0.96 14.97 10.07
C GLU A 372 2.09 14.73 11.09
N LYS A 373 1.76 14.68 12.39
CA LYS A 373 2.74 14.35 13.43
C LYS A 373 3.32 12.95 13.26
N LEU A 374 2.52 11.99 12.81
CA LEU A 374 3.01 10.63 12.51
C LEU A 374 3.92 10.63 11.27
N ARG A 375 3.52 11.32 10.20
CA ARG A 375 4.33 11.46 8.97
C ARG A 375 5.70 12.06 9.27
N VAL A 376 5.74 13.19 9.97
CA VAL A 376 6.99 13.90 10.32
C VAL A 376 7.90 13.02 11.18
N ARG A 377 7.35 12.34 12.21
CA ARG A 377 8.13 11.42 13.05
C ARG A 377 8.67 10.23 12.25
N HIS A 378 7.86 9.66 11.37
CA HIS A 378 8.27 8.53 10.55
C HIS A 378 9.38 8.92 9.57
N GLU A 379 9.25 10.07 8.89
CA GLU A 379 10.29 10.59 8.01
C GLU A 379 11.59 10.86 8.77
N ALA A 380 11.52 11.45 9.97
CA ALA A 380 12.70 11.70 10.80
C ALA A 380 13.40 10.38 11.21
N GLN A 381 12.61 9.37 11.60
CA GLN A 381 13.14 8.04 11.91
C GLN A 381 13.81 7.41 10.69
N VAL A 382 13.13 7.39 9.54
CA VAL A 382 13.65 6.83 8.28
C VAL A 382 14.95 7.51 7.86
N ARG A 383 15.01 8.85 7.91
CA ARG A 383 16.22 9.61 7.55
C ARG A 383 17.38 9.28 8.49
N THR A 384 17.11 9.20 9.79
CA THR A 384 18.13 8.92 10.81
C THR A 384 18.68 7.50 10.66
N GLU A 385 17.79 6.51 10.59
CA GLU A 385 18.16 5.11 10.41
C GLU A 385 18.86 4.88 9.07
N HIS A 386 18.39 5.52 7.99
CA HIS A 386 19.01 5.39 6.66
C HIS A 386 20.38 6.04 6.63
N GLY A 387 20.53 7.20 7.28
CA GLY A 387 21.82 7.85 7.45
C GLY A 387 22.83 6.97 8.17
N ALA A 388 22.42 6.32 9.26
CA ALA A 388 23.27 5.41 10.04
C ALA A 388 23.67 4.14 9.26
N ASN A 389 22.82 3.68 8.32
CA ASN A 389 23.04 2.43 7.57
C ASN A 389 23.45 2.65 6.10
N ARG A 390 23.69 3.89 5.68
CA ARG A 390 24.02 4.22 4.27
C ARG A 390 25.26 3.47 3.75
N TRP A 391 26.18 3.13 4.63
CA TRP A 391 27.39 2.35 4.31
C TRP A 391 27.04 1.02 3.61
N ALA A 392 25.91 0.40 3.92
CA ALA A 392 25.50 -0.87 3.32
C ALA A 392 25.29 -0.75 1.80
N HIS A 393 24.77 0.38 1.33
CA HIS A 393 24.59 0.63 -0.10
C HIS A 393 25.92 0.90 -0.83
N PHE A 394 26.90 1.51 -0.15
CA PHE A 394 28.26 1.60 -0.69
C PHE A 394 28.95 0.24 -0.78
N VAL A 395 28.70 -0.66 0.17
CA VAL A 395 29.19 -2.05 0.07
C VAL A 395 28.56 -2.75 -1.14
N ASN A 396 27.26 -2.56 -1.39
CA ASN A 396 26.61 -3.10 -2.59
C ASN A 396 27.19 -2.53 -3.91
N LEU A 397 27.60 -1.26 -3.93
CA LEU A 397 28.35 -0.70 -5.06
C LEU A 397 29.70 -1.41 -5.26
N GLY A 398 30.42 -1.69 -4.17
CA GLY A 398 31.64 -2.49 -4.22
C GLY A 398 31.40 -3.89 -4.77
N LEU A 399 30.37 -4.58 -4.27
CA LEU A 399 29.98 -5.92 -4.74
C LEU A 399 29.51 -5.92 -6.20
N ALA A 400 28.92 -4.82 -6.69
CA ALA A 400 28.62 -4.66 -8.11
C ALA A 400 29.88 -4.69 -8.98
N THR A 401 30.94 -3.99 -8.58
CA THR A 401 32.23 -4.04 -9.29
C THR A 401 32.91 -5.41 -9.21
N TRP A 402 32.72 -6.12 -8.09
CA TRP A 402 33.16 -7.50 -7.92
C TRP A 402 32.51 -8.41 -8.97
N LEU A 403 31.18 -8.38 -9.09
CA LEU A 403 30.44 -9.18 -10.07
C LEU A 403 30.80 -8.87 -11.53
N ILE A 404 31.07 -7.59 -11.86
CA ILE A 404 31.45 -7.20 -13.23
C ILE A 404 32.83 -7.78 -13.61
N THR A 405 33.76 -7.86 -12.66
CA THR A 405 35.15 -8.24 -12.93
C THR A 405 35.43 -9.73 -12.71
N GLN A 406 34.66 -10.37 -11.82
CA GLN A 406 34.82 -11.77 -11.44
C GLN A 406 34.88 -12.73 -12.63
N PRO A 407 33.95 -12.73 -13.61
CA PRO A 407 33.92 -13.76 -14.66
C PRO A 407 35.22 -13.88 -15.45
N LEU A 408 35.94 -12.76 -15.59
CA LEU A 408 37.23 -12.70 -16.28
C LEU A 408 38.37 -13.20 -15.39
N LEU A 409 38.32 -12.89 -14.09
CA LEU A 409 39.39 -13.22 -13.13
C LEU A 409 39.42 -14.71 -12.78
N ILE A 410 38.25 -15.34 -12.65
CA ILE A 410 38.15 -16.77 -12.33
C ILE A 410 37.89 -17.65 -13.56
N ASN A 411 37.98 -17.06 -14.77
CA ASN A 411 37.81 -17.74 -16.05
C ASN A 411 36.52 -18.57 -16.15
N ILE A 412 35.36 -17.92 -16.00
CA ILE A 412 34.05 -18.57 -16.22
C ILE A 412 33.89 -18.84 -17.70
N GLU A 413 33.87 -20.11 -18.11
CA GLU A 413 33.81 -20.50 -19.53
C GLU A 413 32.38 -20.46 -20.07
N GLU A 414 31.39 -20.63 -19.18
CA GLU A 414 29.97 -20.67 -19.49
C GLU A 414 29.46 -19.27 -19.89
N PRO A 415 29.07 -19.05 -21.17
CA PRO A 415 28.80 -17.71 -21.68
C PRO A 415 27.58 -17.07 -21.04
N LEU A 416 26.56 -17.87 -20.68
CA LEU A 416 25.33 -17.37 -20.05
C LEU A 416 25.57 -16.92 -18.60
N LEU A 417 26.36 -17.67 -17.84
CA LEU A 417 26.75 -17.28 -16.47
C LEU A 417 27.61 -16.02 -16.51
N ARG A 418 28.65 -16.00 -17.37
CA ARG A 418 29.52 -14.83 -17.57
C ARG A 418 28.73 -13.56 -17.91
N GLN A 419 27.78 -13.64 -18.84
CA GLN A 419 26.95 -12.49 -19.22
C GLN A 419 26.00 -12.08 -18.09
N SER A 420 25.43 -13.06 -17.38
CA SER A 420 24.51 -12.81 -16.27
C SER A 420 25.20 -12.07 -15.13
N GLU A 421 26.40 -12.48 -14.71
CA GLU A 421 27.19 -11.79 -13.67
C GLU A 421 27.49 -10.33 -14.04
N ILE A 422 27.92 -10.07 -15.28
CA ILE A 422 28.22 -8.70 -15.75
C ILE A 422 26.96 -7.84 -15.77
N VAL A 423 25.84 -8.34 -16.30
CA VAL A 423 24.59 -7.59 -16.41
C VAL A 423 23.98 -7.34 -15.03
N LEU A 424 23.96 -8.36 -14.16
CA LEU A 424 23.46 -8.22 -12.79
C LEU A 424 24.35 -7.27 -11.99
N GLY A 425 25.67 -7.32 -12.15
CA GLY A 425 26.61 -6.36 -11.56
C GLY A 425 26.38 -4.93 -12.03
N ALA A 426 26.23 -4.70 -13.34
CA ALA A 426 25.92 -3.36 -13.87
C ALA A 426 24.57 -2.82 -13.37
N THR A 427 23.55 -3.67 -13.34
CA THR A 427 22.21 -3.32 -12.84
C THR A 427 22.23 -3.04 -11.34
N LEU A 428 23.00 -3.81 -10.57
CA LEU A 428 23.22 -3.60 -9.15
C LEU A 428 23.92 -2.26 -8.90
N MET A 429 24.91 -1.90 -9.72
CA MET A 429 25.61 -0.62 -9.57
C MET A 429 24.64 0.56 -9.67
N VAL A 430 23.74 0.55 -10.66
CA VAL A 430 22.70 1.59 -10.80
C VAL A 430 21.72 1.54 -9.63
N SER A 431 21.23 0.36 -9.28
CA SER A 431 20.23 0.19 -8.22
C SER A 431 20.75 0.58 -6.84
N ALA A 432 22.01 0.23 -6.53
CA ALA A 432 22.67 0.57 -5.28
C ALA A 432 22.99 2.08 -5.20
N ALA A 433 23.33 2.72 -6.32
CA ALA A 433 23.48 4.17 -6.38
C ALA A 433 22.15 4.89 -6.08
N LEU A 434 21.04 4.41 -6.65
CA LEU A 434 19.70 4.93 -6.33
C LEU A 434 19.36 4.71 -4.84
N ALA A 435 19.69 3.53 -4.29
CA ALA A 435 19.44 3.20 -2.89
C ALA A 435 20.21 4.09 -1.88
N LEU A 436 21.23 4.86 -2.30
CA LEU A 436 21.86 5.86 -1.43
C LEU A 436 20.85 6.94 -0.96
N SER A 437 19.83 7.21 -1.78
CA SER A 437 18.75 8.12 -1.43
C SER A 437 17.73 7.44 -0.51
N TRP A 438 17.44 8.06 0.63
CA TRP A 438 16.39 7.59 1.55
C TRP A 438 15.01 7.60 0.91
N ARG A 439 14.81 8.36 -0.18
CA ARG A 439 13.57 8.44 -0.95
C ARG A 439 13.37 7.23 -1.88
N ALA A 440 14.45 6.58 -2.30
CA ALA A 440 14.41 5.47 -3.26
C ALA A 440 14.46 4.10 -2.54
N GLN A 441 13.62 3.90 -1.50
CA GLN A 441 13.60 2.65 -0.75
C GLN A 441 13.27 1.43 -1.62
N TRP A 442 12.51 1.61 -2.70
CA TRP A 442 12.20 0.57 -3.69
C TRP A 442 13.47 -0.02 -4.33
N ALA A 443 14.52 0.80 -4.51
CA ALA A 443 15.78 0.36 -5.12
C ALA A 443 16.51 -0.67 -4.25
N ARG A 444 16.23 -0.70 -2.93
CA ARG A 444 16.74 -1.71 -2.01
C ARG A 444 16.11 -3.07 -2.28
N TRP A 445 14.81 -3.14 -2.58
CA TRP A 445 14.17 -4.38 -3.00
C TRP A 445 14.69 -4.87 -4.36
N LEU A 446 14.97 -3.95 -5.28
CA LEU A 446 15.63 -4.30 -6.54
C LEU A 446 17.02 -4.90 -6.31
N CYS A 447 17.83 -4.30 -5.43
CA CYS A 447 19.14 -4.88 -5.03
C CYS A 447 18.98 -6.27 -4.41
N ALA A 448 18.01 -6.47 -3.52
CA ALA A 448 17.76 -7.79 -2.92
C ALA A 448 17.34 -8.83 -3.96
N GLY A 449 16.49 -8.46 -4.92
CA GLY A 449 16.13 -9.30 -6.06
C GLY A 449 17.36 -9.68 -6.91
N ILE A 450 18.26 -8.74 -7.17
CA ILE A 450 19.53 -9.01 -7.85
C ILE A 450 20.39 -9.98 -7.03
N GLY A 451 20.52 -9.76 -5.71
CA GLY A 451 21.25 -10.67 -4.82
C GLY A 451 20.67 -12.10 -4.87
N ALA A 452 19.34 -12.23 -4.86
CA ALA A 452 18.67 -13.53 -5.03
C ALA A 452 18.98 -14.20 -6.36
N LEU A 453 18.99 -13.43 -7.46
CA LEU A 453 19.36 -13.96 -8.78
C LEU A 453 20.83 -14.38 -8.83
N VAL A 454 21.75 -13.58 -8.29
CA VAL A 454 23.19 -13.89 -8.23
C VAL A 454 23.44 -15.19 -7.46
N MET A 455 22.74 -15.43 -6.34
CA MET A 455 22.84 -16.71 -5.63
C MET A 455 22.34 -17.91 -6.46
N GLY A 456 21.39 -17.68 -7.37
CA GLY A 456 20.71 -18.71 -8.17
C GLY A 456 21.45 -19.10 -9.45
N VAL A 457 22.03 -18.14 -10.16
CA VAL A 457 22.60 -18.37 -11.51
C VAL A 457 23.66 -19.46 -11.59
N PRO A 458 24.56 -19.68 -10.60
CA PRO A 458 25.60 -20.70 -10.73
C PRO A 458 25.05 -22.12 -10.87
N PHE A 459 24.04 -22.49 -10.09
CA PHE A 459 23.45 -23.83 -10.17
C PHE A 459 22.36 -23.93 -11.23
N LEU A 460 21.71 -22.82 -11.62
CA LEU A 460 20.78 -22.79 -12.75
C LEU A 460 21.46 -23.04 -14.09
N PHE A 461 22.71 -22.57 -14.22
CA PHE A 461 23.56 -22.84 -15.39
C PHE A 461 24.51 -24.03 -15.18
N SER A 462 24.38 -24.76 -14.07
CA SER A 462 25.18 -25.94 -13.74
C SER A 462 26.68 -25.72 -13.91
N THR A 463 27.22 -24.68 -13.28
CA THR A 463 28.63 -24.31 -13.45
C THR A 463 29.59 -25.38 -12.91
N GLU A 464 30.62 -25.66 -13.70
CA GLU A 464 31.75 -26.51 -13.28
C GLU A 464 32.78 -25.70 -12.49
N ASN A 465 32.67 -24.37 -12.47
CA ASN A 465 33.58 -23.48 -11.78
C ASN A 465 33.24 -23.34 -10.30
N ALA A 466 33.98 -24.07 -9.45
CA ALA A 466 33.80 -24.03 -8.00
C ALA A 466 33.98 -22.64 -7.37
N ALA A 467 34.85 -21.80 -7.94
CA ALA A 467 35.07 -20.44 -7.46
C ALA A 467 33.86 -19.56 -7.76
N ALA A 468 33.22 -19.73 -8.92
CA ALA A 468 32.00 -19.01 -9.29
C ALA A 468 30.86 -19.38 -8.35
N TYR A 469 30.61 -20.69 -8.15
CA TYR A 469 29.56 -21.17 -7.23
C TYR A 469 29.75 -20.64 -5.80
N LEU A 470 30.97 -20.69 -5.27
CA LEU A 470 31.28 -20.18 -3.94
C LEU A 470 31.10 -18.66 -3.84
N SER A 471 31.66 -17.92 -4.81
CA SER A 471 31.66 -16.47 -4.77
C SER A 471 30.25 -15.91 -4.94
N ASP A 472 29.48 -16.38 -5.92
CA ASP A 472 28.15 -15.87 -6.23
C ASP A 472 27.13 -16.17 -5.13
N THR A 473 27.18 -17.36 -4.54
CA THR A 473 26.29 -17.67 -3.39
C THR A 473 26.57 -16.76 -2.21
N LEU A 474 27.85 -16.46 -1.92
CA LEU A 474 28.23 -15.55 -0.84
C LEU A 474 27.92 -14.08 -1.16
N VAL A 475 28.35 -13.60 -2.33
CA VAL A 475 28.18 -12.22 -2.79
C VAL A 475 26.71 -11.89 -2.95
N GLY A 476 25.92 -12.78 -3.56
CA GLY A 476 24.48 -12.61 -3.68
C GLY A 476 23.77 -12.51 -2.32
N ALA A 477 24.20 -13.31 -1.32
CA ALA A 477 23.67 -13.21 0.04
C ALA A 477 24.05 -11.89 0.72
N LEU A 478 25.29 -11.43 0.54
CA LEU A 478 25.74 -10.13 1.07
C LEU A 478 24.95 -8.98 0.43
N ILE A 479 24.75 -9.00 -0.89
CA ILE A 479 23.95 -8.01 -1.61
C ILE A 479 22.54 -7.92 -1.02
N PHE A 480 21.89 -9.08 -0.86
CA PHE A 480 20.56 -9.18 -0.27
C PHE A 480 20.56 -8.65 1.16
N GLY A 481 21.50 -9.10 1.99
CA GLY A 481 21.63 -8.71 3.39
C GLY A 481 21.78 -7.20 3.56
N PHE A 482 22.76 -6.58 2.88
CA PHE A 482 22.99 -5.15 2.95
C PHE A 482 21.85 -4.32 2.36
N ALA A 483 21.09 -4.88 1.41
CA ALA A 483 19.94 -4.21 0.85
C ALA A 483 18.75 -4.11 1.83
N VAL A 484 18.34 -5.22 2.47
CA VAL A 484 17.05 -5.28 3.20
C VAL A 484 17.14 -5.72 4.66
N CYS A 485 18.28 -6.24 5.14
CA CYS A 485 18.45 -6.56 6.56
C CYS A 485 18.90 -5.36 7.41
N THR A 486 19.22 -4.23 6.79
CA THR A 486 19.61 -2.98 7.44
C THR A 486 18.40 -2.07 7.69
N LYS A 487 18.48 -1.24 8.73
CA LYS A 487 17.44 -0.24 9.06
C LYS A 487 17.53 0.98 8.12
N PRO A 488 16.42 1.69 7.84
CA PRO A 488 15.04 1.35 8.19
C PRO A 488 14.53 0.18 7.36
N GLU A 489 13.54 -0.56 7.83
CA GLU A 489 12.85 -1.53 6.99
C GLU A 489 12.18 -0.83 5.79
N PRO A 490 12.41 -1.30 4.54
CA PRO A 490 11.75 -0.72 3.38
C PRO A 490 10.31 -1.24 3.27
N GLY A 491 9.33 -0.32 3.25
CA GLY A 491 7.92 -0.64 2.94
C GLY A 491 6.86 -0.41 4.03
N PRO A 492 7.13 -0.58 5.34
CA PRO A 492 6.10 -0.35 6.36
C PRO A 492 5.55 1.09 6.35
N SER A 493 4.23 1.23 6.48
CA SER A 493 3.60 2.56 6.65
C SER A 493 3.97 3.22 7.98
N ALA A 494 3.83 4.55 8.05
CA ALA A 494 4.05 5.32 9.29
C ALA A 494 3.24 4.77 10.48
N ILE A 495 1.97 4.42 10.24
CA ILE A 495 1.08 3.87 11.29
C ILE A 495 1.56 2.49 11.76
N ALA A 496 1.99 1.63 10.83
CA ALA A 496 2.52 0.31 11.15
C ALA A 496 3.85 0.44 11.92
N ALA A 497 4.76 1.32 11.48
CA ALA A 497 6.08 1.47 12.09
C ALA A 497 6.03 2.09 13.50
N LEU A 498 5.14 3.06 13.74
CA LEU A 498 5.16 3.91 14.95
C LEU A 498 4.10 3.59 16.00
N THR A 499 3.09 2.79 15.69
CA THR A 499 1.96 2.55 16.60
C THR A 499 1.66 1.05 16.74
N GLY A 500 0.84 0.68 17.72
CA GLY A 500 0.39 -0.69 17.94
C GLY A 500 1.32 -1.53 18.82
N PRO A 501 0.89 -2.73 19.23
CA PRO A 501 1.62 -3.56 20.19
C PRO A 501 2.81 -4.28 19.57
N ALA A 502 3.84 -4.55 20.39
CA ALA A 502 4.95 -5.43 20.02
C ALA A 502 4.54 -6.91 20.12
N VAL A 503 3.81 -7.28 21.17
CA VAL A 503 3.26 -8.62 21.39
C VAL A 503 1.86 -8.70 20.77
N PRO A 504 1.53 -9.75 19.98
CA PRO A 504 0.18 -9.89 19.44
C PRO A 504 -0.91 -9.92 20.54
N PRO A 505 -2.11 -9.37 20.30
CA PRO A 505 -3.18 -9.34 21.30
C PRO A 505 -3.50 -10.73 21.88
N ASP A 506 -3.58 -10.80 23.21
CA ASP A 506 -3.82 -12.03 23.99
C ASP A 506 -2.75 -13.14 23.84
N TRP A 507 -1.57 -12.81 23.31
CA TRP A 507 -0.39 -13.68 23.36
C TRP A 507 0.43 -13.45 24.63
N SER A 508 1.14 -14.47 25.11
CA SER A 508 2.01 -14.35 26.29
C SER A 508 3.46 -13.93 25.97
N TYR A 509 3.85 -13.93 24.70
CA TYR A 509 5.17 -13.51 24.21
C TYR A 509 5.06 -13.05 22.76
N ASN A 510 6.10 -12.38 22.26
CA ASN A 510 6.17 -11.96 20.86
C ASN A 510 6.84 -13.05 20.00
N PRO A 511 6.15 -13.63 19.00
CA PRO A 511 6.72 -14.66 18.15
C PRO A 511 7.74 -14.13 17.12
N SER A 512 7.76 -12.81 16.86
CA SER A 512 8.76 -12.16 15.98
C SER A 512 10.06 -11.77 16.70
N ASN A 513 10.19 -12.09 17.99
CA ASN A 513 11.39 -11.81 18.77
C ASN A 513 12.63 -12.54 18.21
N TRP A 514 13.81 -11.98 18.45
CA TRP A 514 15.07 -12.61 18.04
C TRP A 514 15.27 -13.98 18.70
N THR A 515 14.89 -14.15 19.97
CA THR A 515 14.96 -15.45 20.64
C THR A 515 14.12 -16.52 19.95
N GLN A 516 13.06 -16.15 19.21
CA GLN A 516 12.24 -17.12 18.48
C GLN A 516 12.78 -17.41 17.08
N ARG A 517 13.40 -16.42 16.45
CA ARG A 517 13.95 -16.53 15.09
C ARG A 517 15.34 -17.16 15.06
N LEU A 518 16.18 -16.94 16.08
CA LEU A 518 17.55 -17.41 16.08
C LEU A 518 17.69 -18.95 16.00
N PRO A 519 16.86 -19.76 16.69
CA PRO A 519 16.89 -21.21 16.51
C PRO A 519 16.68 -21.63 15.05
N ILE A 520 15.73 -20.98 14.36
CA ILE A 520 15.47 -21.23 12.94
C ILE A 520 16.69 -20.89 12.10
N ILE A 521 17.28 -19.71 12.32
CA ILE A 521 18.46 -19.25 11.58
C ILE A 521 19.65 -20.19 11.80
N VAL A 522 19.91 -20.61 13.05
CA VAL A 522 21.01 -21.54 13.37
C VAL A 522 20.81 -22.89 12.70
N LEU A 523 19.58 -23.43 12.68
CA LEU A 523 19.27 -24.68 12.00
C LEU A 523 19.39 -24.54 10.47
N ALA A 524 18.96 -23.41 9.90
CA ALA A 524 19.14 -23.11 8.49
C ALA A 524 20.63 -22.98 8.11
N VAL A 525 21.49 -22.46 9.00
CA VAL A 525 22.96 -22.46 8.79
C VAL A 525 23.52 -23.89 8.72
N ILE A 526 23.05 -24.80 9.58
CA ILE A 526 23.42 -26.22 9.51
C ILE A 526 22.95 -26.81 8.19
N GLY A 527 21.69 -26.57 7.81
CA GLY A 527 21.12 -26.99 6.53
C GLY A 527 21.91 -26.47 5.33
N LEU A 528 22.29 -25.19 5.34
CA LEU A 528 23.10 -24.56 4.30
C LEU A 528 24.45 -25.27 4.14
N TYR A 529 25.17 -25.55 5.24
CA TYR A 529 26.47 -26.22 5.14
C TYR A 529 26.35 -27.66 4.65
N VAL A 530 25.33 -28.38 5.11
CA VAL A 530 25.01 -29.73 4.61
C VAL A 530 24.72 -29.68 3.11
N SER A 531 23.77 -28.85 2.69
CA SER A 531 23.36 -28.72 1.29
C SER A 531 24.49 -28.24 0.38
N ARG A 532 25.27 -27.26 0.81
CA ARG A 532 26.42 -26.74 0.05
C ARG A 532 27.50 -27.81 -0.13
N TYR A 533 27.76 -28.64 0.90
CA TYR A 533 28.74 -29.72 0.80
C TYR A 533 28.28 -30.81 -0.19
N LEU A 534 27.00 -31.21 -0.12
CA LEU A 534 26.43 -32.17 -1.06
C LEU A 534 26.35 -31.60 -2.50
N ALA A 535 26.02 -30.33 -2.66
CA ALA A 535 25.98 -29.65 -3.95
C ALA A 535 27.36 -29.58 -4.62
N ALA A 536 28.41 -29.34 -3.84
CA ALA A 536 29.77 -29.32 -4.35
C ALA A 536 30.16 -30.67 -5.00
N TYR A 537 29.70 -31.79 -4.44
CA TYR A 537 29.93 -33.10 -5.07
C TYR A 537 29.05 -33.30 -6.31
N GLN A 538 27.77 -32.94 -6.24
CA GLN A 538 26.85 -33.08 -7.37
C GLN A 538 27.25 -32.24 -8.60
N LEU A 539 27.86 -31.07 -8.37
CA LEU A 539 28.38 -30.19 -9.42
C LEU A 539 29.83 -30.53 -9.82
N GLY A 540 30.43 -31.57 -9.23
CA GLY A 540 31.78 -32.04 -9.58
C GLY A 540 32.93 -31.18 -9.04
N HIS A 541 32.67 -30.30 -8.08
CA HIS A 541 33.69 -29.41 -7.48
C HIS A 541 34.58 -30.13 -6.48
N ILE A 542 34.09 -31.22 -5.87
CA ILE A 542 34.85 -32.10 -4.97
C ILE A 542 34.72 -33.55 -5.42
N PRO A 543 35.76 -34.39 -5.20
CA PRO A 543 35.80 -35.75 -5.74
C PRO A 543 35.09 -36.80 -4.85
N ASP A 544 34.86 -36.51 -3.57
CA ASP A 544 34.30 -37.46 -2.59
C ASP A 544 33.49 -36.74 -1.50
N VAL A 545 32.57 -37.50 -0.87
CA VAL A 545 31.77 -37.03 0.28
C VAL A 545 32.01 -37.93 1.49
N TRP A 546 32.14 -37.32 2.67
CA TRP A 546 32.30 -38.07 3.91
C TRP A 546 31.00 -38.80 4.33
N ASP A 547 31.03 -40.14 4.38
CA ASP A 547 30.03 -40.97 5.06
C ASP A 547 30.72 -42.10 5.88
N PRO A 548 30.68 -42.05 7.22
CA PRO A 548 31.38 -43.01 8.07
C PRO A 548 30.56 -44.27 8.40
N PHE A 549 29.25 -44.28 8.12
CA PHE A 549 28.33 -45.31 8.64
C PHE A 549 27.70 -46.16 7.54
N PHE A 550 27.52 -45.61 6.35
CA PHE A 550 26.78 -46.27 5.29
C PHE A 550 27.65 -46.49 4.06
N ALA A 551 27.81 -47.76 3.69
CA ALA A 551 28.43 -48.15 2.42
C ALA A 551 27.39 -48.04 1.30
N GLY A 552 27.86 -47.73 0.08
CA GLY A 552 27.02 -47.80 -1.11
C GLY A 552 26.93 -49.24 -1.64
N SER A 553 26.37 -49.36 -2.84
CA SER A 553 26.25 -50.63 -3.58
C SER A 553 27.60 -51.36 -3.69
N PRO A 554 27.69 -52.66 -3.37
CA PRO A 554 28.93 -53.44 -3.54
C PRO A 554 29.47 -53.52 -4.98
N LEU A 555 28.65 -53.12 -5.96
CA LEU A 555 28.97 -53.13 -7.39
C LEU A 555 29.60 -51.81 -7.88
N ASP A 556 29.55 -50.74 -7.07
CA ASP A 556 30.05 -49.39 -7.39
C ASP A 556 30.78 -48.83 -6.16
N PRO A 557 32.07 -48.46 -6.22
CA PRO A 557 32.89 -48.09 -5.04
C PRO A 557 32.46 -46.81 -4.29
N GLN A 558 31.24 -46.32 -4.47
CA GLN A 558 30.67 -45.17 -3.78
C GLN A 558 30.28 -45.49 -2.32
N ASN A 559 30.32 -44.48 -1.46
CA ASN A 559 29.69 -44.59 -0.14
C ASN A 559 28.17 -44.29 -0.21
N GLY A 560 27.47 -44.51 0.90
CA GLY A 560 26.00 -44.40 0.95
C GLY A 560 25.49 -42.98 0.62
N THR A 561 26.20 -41.95 1.05
CA THR A 561 25.84 -40.55 0.72
C THR A 561 26.00 -40.27 -0.77
N GLU A 562 27.12 -40.66 -1.37
CA GLU A 562 27.39 -40.48 -2.80
C GLU A 562 26.35 -41.18 -3.68
N GLU A 563 25.96 -42.41 -3.32
CA GLU A 563 24.94 -43.17 -4.05
C GLU A 563 23.57 -42.49 -4.00
N ILE A 564 23.21 -41.90 -2.86
CA ILE A 564 21.92 -41.20 -2.70
C ILE A 564 21.88 -39.92 -3.53
N ILE A 565 22.90 -39.08 -3.41
CA ILE A 565 22.91 -37.77 -4.07
C ILE A 565 23.17 -37.86 -5.58
N THR A 566 23.60 -39.02 -6.08
CA THR A 566 23.73 -39.29 -7.53
C THR A 566 22.70 -40.29 -8.06
N SER A 567 21.73 -40.66 -7.24
CA SER A 567 20.64 -41.56 -7.60
C SER A 567 19.79 -41.04 -8.76
N TRP A 568 19.04 -41.93 -9.39
CA TRP A 568 18.12 -41.56 -10.46
C TRP A 568 17.05 -40.54 -10.03
N VAL A 569 16.70 -40.49 -8.74
CA VAL A 569 15.74 -39.51 -8.20
C VAL A 569 16.36 -38.14 -8.08
N SER A 570 17.60 -38.07 -7.57
CA SER A 570 18.36 -36.81 -7.55
C SER A 570 18.59 -36.29 -8.97
N LYS A 571 19.05 -37.14 -9.89
CA LYS A 571 19.28 -36.81 -11.30
C LYS A 571 18.01 -36.50 -12.11
N ALA A 572 16.82 -36.75 -11.55
CA ALA A 572 15.57 -36.37 -12.20
C ALA A 572 15.32 -34.85 -12.16
N TRP A 573 16.01 -34.12 -11.28
CA TRP A 573 15.93 -32.67 -11.23
C TRP A 573 16.79 -32.04 -12.35
N PRO A 574 16.33 -30.93 -12.95
CA PRO A 574 17.08 -30.23 -14.01
C PRO A 574 18.36 -29.54 -13.50
N VAL A 575 18.47 -29.38 -12.18
CA VAL A 575 19.59 -28.75 -11.46
C VAL A 575 19.90 -29.55 -10.20
N SER A 576 21.06 -29.32 -9.57
CA SER A 576 21.41 -29.92 -8.28
C SER A 576 20.33 -29.63 -7.23
N ASP A 577 19.68 -30.67 -6.73
CA ASP A 577 18.67 -30.59 -5.66
C ASP A 577 19.29 -30.09 -4.34
N ALA A 578 20.52 -30.51 -4.04
CA ALA A 578 21.28 -30.01 -2.90
C ALA A 578 21.57 -28.50 -3.02
N ALA A 579 21.88 -28.00 -4.24
CA ALA A 579 22.09 -26.57 -4.47
C ALA A 579 20.79 -25.77 -4.28
N VAL A 580 19.64 -26.29 -4.75
CA VAL A 580 18.32 -25.69 -4.50
C VAL A 580 18.01 -25.64 -3.00
N GLY A 581 18.33 -26.71 -2.27
CA GLY A 581 18.25 -26.74 -0.80
C GLY A 581 19.10 -25.65 -0.15
N GLY A 582 20.38 -25.55 -0.56
CA GLY A 582 21.31 -24.54 -0.06
C GLY A 582 20.84 -23.11 -0.31
N TYR A 583 20.34 -22.83 -1.52
CA TYR A 583 19.72 -21.55 -1.88
C TYR A 583 18.53 -21.22 -0.97
N THR A 584 17.67 -22.22 -0.71
CA THR A 584 16.49 -22.01 0.14
C THR A 584 16.90 -21.72 1.59
N TYR A 585 17.83 -22.47 2.18
CA TYR A 585 18.36 -22.18 3.51
C TYR A 585 19.01 -20.80 3.61
N LEU A 586 19.72 -20.37 2.56
CA LEU A 586 20.34 -19.05 2.52
C LEU A 586 19.30 -17.94 2.53
N LEU A 587 18.22 -18.09 1.75
CA LEU A 587 17.07 -17.19 1.80
C LEU A 587 16.34 -17.25 3.16
N GLU A 588 16.25 -18.41 3.82
CA GLU A 588 15.66 -18.52 5.16
C GLU A 588 16.48 -17.74 6.19
N ILE A 589 17.82 -17.81 6.12
CA ILE A 589 18.71 -17.01 6.98
C ILE A 589 18.46 -15.52 6.75
N LEU A 590 18.48 -15.08 5.49
CA LEU A 590 18.33 -13.66 5.12
C LEU A 590 16.96 -13.10 5.49
N THR A 591 15.88 -13.82 5.17
CA THR A 591 14.51 -13.42 5.52
C THR A 591 14.23 -13.58 7.02
N GLY A 592 14.91 -14.49 7.71
CA GLY A 592 14.88 -14.63 9.18
C GLY A 592 15.50 -13.42 9.89
N ILE A 593 16.60 -12.89 9.36
CA ILE A 593 17.26 -11.66 9.85
C ILE A 593 16.43 -10.42 9.52
N ALA A 594 15.86 -10.35 8.32
CA ALA A 594 15.11 -9.19 7.86
C ALA A 594 13.86 -8.89 8.72
N GLY A 595 13.61 -7.59 8.91
CA GLY A 595 12.45 -7.08 9.64
C GLY A 595 12.64 -6.91 11.15
N SER A 596 11.80 -6.06 11.72
CA SER A 596 11.79 -5.74 13.15
C SER A 596 11.10 -6.83 13.99
N ARG A 597 11.13 -6.68 15.32
CA ARG A 597 10.31 -7.48 16.25
C ARG A 597 8.80 -7.30 16.04
N MET A 598 8.38 -6.32 15.24
CA MET A 598 6.97 -6.05 14.92
C MET A 598 6.59 -6.57 13.53
N ARG A 599 7.48 -7.34 12.87
CA ARG A 599 7.28 -7.79 11.47
C ARG A 599 6.02 -8.60 11.23
N TRP A 600 5.50 -9.31 12.24
CA TRP A 600 4.18 -9.97 12.16
C TRP A 600 3.03 -9.04 11.77
N ARG A 601 3.15 -7.73 12.05
CA ARG A 601 2.18 -6.70 11.64
C ARG A 601 2.73 -5.64 10.70
N THR A 602 4.04 -5.38 10.69
CA THR A 602 4.65 -4.36 9.82
C THR A 602 5.06 -4.90 8.46
N MET A 603 5.39 -6.19 8.37
CA MET A 603 5.74 -6.86 7.11
C MET A 603 5.12 -8.28 7.04
N PRO A 604 3.78 -8.42 7.11
CA PRO A 604 3.11 -9.73 7.14
C PRO A 604 3.51 -10.65 5.98
N TRP A 605 3.68 -10.10 4.77
CA TRP A 605 4.08 -10.87 3.58
C TRP A 605 5.42 -11.59 3.76
N LEU A 606 6.39 -10.95 4.44
CA LEU A 606 7.72 -11.52 4.67
C LEU A 606 7.63 -12.70 5.63
N VAL A 607 6.78 -12.61 6.66
CA VAL A 607 6.53 -13.71 7.59
C VAL A 607 5.82 -14.88 6.90
N VAL A 608 4.83 -14.59 6.05
CA VAL A 608 4.14 -15.63 5.27
C VAL A 608 5.11 -16.32 4.32
N LEU A 609 5.96 -15.56 3.61
CA LEU A 609 7.01 -16.11 2.74
C LEU A 609 7.97 -17.00 3.53
N PHE A 610 8.46 -16.52 4.68
CA PHE A 610 9.37 -17.25 5.55
C PHE A 610 8.76 -18.58 6.03
N GLY A 611 7.52 -18.57 6.50
CA GLY A 611 6.81 -19.80 6.88
C GLY A 611 6.55 -20.74 5.70
N LEU A 612 6.24 -20.19 4.52
CA LEU A 612 5.99 -20.95 3.30
C LEU A 612 7.25 -21.59 2.74
N MET A 613 8.45 -21.06 2.98
CA MET A 613 9.70 -21.69 2.54
C MET A 613 10.04 -22.97 3.33
N ILE A 614 9.75 -22.99 4.63
CA ILE A 614 10.08 -24.11 5.53
C ILE A 614 9.22 -25.34 5.22
N ALA A 615 7.95 -25.15 4.82
CA ALA A 615 7.03 -26.26 4.60
C ALA A 615 7.43 -27.20 3.42
N PRO A 616 7.72 -26.70 2.19
CA PRO A 616 8.26 -27.50 1.11
C PRO A 616 9.59 -28.15 1.46
N LEU A 617 10.51 -27.43 2.14
CA LEU A 617 11.77 -28.02 2.59
C LEU A 617 11.55 -29.20 3.54
N GLY A 618 10.61 -29.06 4.48
CA GLY A 618 10.17 -30.14 5.36
C GLY A 618 9.65 -31.33 4.58
N ILE A 619 8.70 -31.12 3.67
CA ILE A 619 8.11 -32.18 2.83
C ILE A 619 9.19 -32.91 2.02
N THR A 620 10.06 -32.15 1.35
CA THR A 620 11.16 -32.69 0.54
C THR A 620 12.14 -33.48 1.40
N SER A 621 12.50 -32.97 2.58
CA SER A 621 13.40 -33.66 3.51
C SER A 621 12.81 -34.99 4.01
N ILE A 622 11.51 -35.00 4.36
CA ILE A 622 10.80 -36.22 4.78
C ILE A 622 10.70 -37.22 3.64
N PHE A 623 10.41 -36.75 2.43
CA PHE A 623 10.42 -37.58 1.23
C PHE A 623 11.78 -38.25 1.09
N PHE A 624 12.89 -37.50 1.11
CA PHE A 624 14.23 -38.08 1.02
C PHE A 624 14.56 -39.06 2.14
N ILE A 625 14.16 -38.79 3.40
CA ILE A 625 14.32 -39.79 4.49
C ILE A 625 13.62 -41.11 4.12
N ILE A 626 12.43 -41.05 3.54
CA ILE A 626 11.63 -42.24 3.20
C ILE A 626 12.25 -43.03 2.04
N ILE A 627 12.64 -42.37 0.95
CA ILE A 627 13.09 -43.08 -0.26
C ILE A 627 14.45 -43.77 -0.06
N GLN A 628 15.36 -43.19 0.73
CA GLN A 628 16.74 -43.67 0.88
C GLN A 628 16.80 -45.21 1.07
N PRO A 629 16.24 -45.81 2.14
CA PRO A 629 16.31 -47.26 2.31
C PRO A 629 15.23 -48.05 1.56
N VAL A 630 14.14 -47.40 1.13
CA VAL A 630 12.99 -48.07 0.50
C VAL A 630 13.20 -48.28 -0.99
N VAL A 631 13.76 -47.27 -1.67
CA VAL A 631 13.91 -47.21 -3.13
C VAL A 631 15.36 -47.34 -3.55
N ILE A 632 16.28 -46.65 -2.88
CA ILE A 632 17.71 -46.64 -3.25
C ILE A 632 18.44 -47.82 -2.60
N GLY A 633 18.10 -48.15 -1.36
CA GLY A 633 18.64 -49.32 -0.63
C GLY A 633 19.82 -49.01 0.27
N THR A 634 20.21 -47.74 0.42
CA THR A 634 21.25 -47.28 1.36
C THR A 634 20.79 -46.03 2.13
N TRP A 635 21.66 -45.45 2.95
CA TRP A 635 21.39 -44.26 3.78
C TRP A 635 22.51 -43.24 3.61
N SER A 636 22.18 -41.96 3.87
CA SER A 636 23.15 -40.87 3.86
C SER A 636 23.24 -40.25 5.24
N THR A 637 24.41 -40.36 5.87
CA THR A 637 24.67 -39.74 7.18
C THR A 637 24.41 -38.24 7.14
N ILE A 638 24.93 -37.56 6.10
CA ILE A 638 24.84 -36.11 5.96
C ILE A 638 23.40 -35.66 5.64
N ALA A 639 22.68 -36.37 4.78
CA ALA A 639 21.28 -36.04 4.48
C ALA A 639 20.36 -36.22 5.70
N LEU A 640 20.60 -37.24 6.54
CA LEU A 640 19.86 -37.44 7.78
C LEU A 640 20.08 -36.30 8.78
N ILE A 641 21.31 -35.77 8.89
CA ILE A 641 21.61 -34.58 9.71
C ILE A 641 20.82 -33.37 9.21
N GLY A 642 20.84 -33.12 7.90
CA GLY A 642 20.07 -32.03 7.30
C GLY A 642 18.57 -32.18 7.54
N ALA A 643 18.02 -33.37 7.32
CA ALA A 643 16.60 -33.63 7.52
C ALA A 643 16.18 -33.53 9.01
N ALA A 644 17.04 -33.93 9.94
CA ALA A 644 16.82 -33.73 11.37
C ALA A 644 16.80 -32.23 11.73
N ALA A 645 17.69 -31.42 11.15
CA ALA A 645 17.70 -29.97 11.37
C ALA A 645 16.38 -29.33 10.93
N VAL A 646 15.86 -29.70 9.76
CA VAL A 646 14.56 -29.21 9.26
C VAL A 646 13.40 -29.64 10.15
N LEU A 647 13.38 -30.91 10.60
CA LEU A 647 12.35 -31.38 11.53
C LEU A 647 12.38 -30.60 12.86
N ILE A 648 13.55 -30.18 13.35
CA ILE A 648 13.64 -29.34 14.56
C ILE A 648 13.21 -27.89 14.27
N GLN A 649 13.38 -27.43 13.04
CA GLN A 649 13.07 -26.07 12.61
C GLN A 649 11.57 -25.79 12.47
N ILE A 650 10.80 -26.77 11.94
CA ILE A 650 9.35 -26.66 11.70
C ILE A 650 8.56 -26.07 12.89
N PRO A 651 8.68 -26.55 14.14
CA PRO A 651 7.84 -26.05 15.22
C PRO A 651 8.04 -24.56 15.54
N TYR A 652 9.24 -24.02 15.33
CA TYR A 652 9.53 -22.61 15.63
C TYR A 652 8.90 -21.64 14.62
N SER A 653 8.59 -22.07 13.40
CA SER A 653 8.05 -21.18 12.35
C SER A 653 6.54 -20.99 12.43
N LEU A 654 5.82 -21.90 13.11
CA LEU A 654 4.36 -21.93 13.12
C LEU A 654 3.75 -20.78 13.94
N ASP A 655 4.42 -20.36 15.01
CA ASP A 655 3.90 -19.33 15.91
C ASP A 655 3.80 -17.97 15.23
N GLU A 656 4.87 -17.55 14.55
CA GLU A 656 4.91 -16.25 13.86
C GLU A 656 3.93 -16.20 12.69
N LEU A 657 3.83 -17.31 11.94
CA LEU A 657 2.87 -17.47 10.84
C LEU A 657 1.43 -17.36 11.37
N LEU A 658 1.12 -18.06 12.47
CA LEU A 658 -0.22 -18.00 13.08
C LEU A 658 -0.55 -16.60 13.59
N ALA A 659 0.36 -15.93 14.29
CA ALA A 659 0.15 -14.57 14.78
C ALA A 659 -0.16 -13.60 13.62
N THR A 660 0.57 -13.73 12.51
CA THR A 660 0.37 -12.95 11.28
C THR A 660 -0.99 -13.24 10.64
N LEU A 661 -1.37 -14.51 10.52
CA LEU A 661 -2.68 -14.89 9.98
C LEU A 661 -3.84 -14.39 10.86
N GLN A 662 -3.69 -14.46 12.19
CA GLN A 662 -4.67 -13.89 13.12
C GLN A 662 -4.79 -12.38 12.96
N PHE A 663 -3.66 -11.68 12.80
CA PHE A 663 -3.61 -10.24 12.54
C PHE A 663 -4.34 -9.87 11.25
N LEU A 664 -3.97 -10.49 10.13
CA LEU A 664 -4.62 -10.26 8.83
C LEU A 664 -6.12 -10.51 8.91
N ARG A 665 -6.54 -11.57 9.62
CA ARG A 665 -7.97 -11.87 9.82
C ARG A 665 -8.68 -10.82 10.69
N ARG A 666 -8.02 -10.29 11.74
CA ARG A 666 -8.59 -9.20 12.56
C ARG A 666 -8.78 -7.94 11.74
N ARG A 667 -7.75 -7.54 10.97
CA ARG A 667 -7.84 -6.34 10.12
C ARG A 667 -8.89 -6.50 9.03
N ALA A 668 -8.96 -7.66 8.36
CA ALA A 668 -10.02 -7.96 7.39
C ALA A 668 -11.43 -7.86 8.01
N LYS A 669 -11.61 -8.34 9.25
CA LYS A 669 -12.88 -8.21 9.98
C LYS A 669 -13.22 -6.77 10.38
N ALA A 670 -12.21 -5.93 10.57
CA ALA A 670 -12.36 -4.51 10.86
C ALA A 670 -12.58 -3.67 9.58
N GLY A 671 -12.99 -4.29 8.46
CA GLY A 671 -13.25 -3.62 7.19
C GLY A 671 -11.99 -3.21 6.42
N GLN A 672 -10.80 -3.61 6.87
CA GLN A 672 -9.55 -3.22 6.22
C GLN A 672 -9.22 -4.13 5.04
N ASN A 673 -8.65 -3.56 3.99
CA ASN A 673 -8.14 -4.35 2.89
C ASN A 673 -6.95 -5.22 3.33
N TRP A 674 -7.16 -6.53 3.31
CA TRP A 674 -6.16 -7.53 3.68
C TRP A 674 -4.92 -7.53 2.78
N LEU A 675 -5.04 -7.25 1.47
CA LEU A 675 -3.92 -7.21 0.53
C LEU A 675 -2.96 -6.06 0.86
N ARG A 676 -3.51 -4.86 1.08
CA ARG A 676 -2.70 -3.71 1.48
C ARG A 676 -2.02 -3.95 2.83
N VAL A 677 -2.75 -4.48 3.80
CA VAL A 677 -2.20 -4.82 5.12
C VAL A 677 -1.10 -5.88 5.00
N LEU A 678 -1.23 -6.84 4.07
CA LEU A 678 -0.21 -7.87 3.83
C LEU A 678 1.14 -7.26 3.41
N PHE A 679 1.14 -6.26 2.53
CA PHE A 679 2.37 -5.66 1.98
C PHE A 679 2.95 -4.51 2.81
N VAL A 680 2.09 -3.62 3.31
CA VAL A 680 2.49 -2.34 3.96
C VAL A 680 2.34 -2.38 5.48
N GLY A 681 1.75 -3.45 6.01
CA GLY A 681 1.45 -3.60 7.42
C GLY A 681 0.32 -2.69 7.91
N ASP A 682 0.00 -2.83 9.19
CA ASP A 682 -0.95 -1.96 9.89
C ASP A 682 -0.67 -1.95 11.40
N THR A 683 -1.47 -1.17 12.12
CA THR A 683 -1.54 -1.19 13.57
C THR A 683 -2.63 -2.15 14.07
N ASP A 684 -2.57 -2.50 15.36
CA ASP A 684 -3.54 -3.37 16.04
C ASP A 684 -3.92 -2.75 17.39
N GLU A 685 -5.09 -3.11 17.92
CA GLU A 685 -5.62 -2.51 19.15
C GLU A 685 -4.73 -2.84 20.37
N MET A 686 -4.37 -1.82 21.14
CA MET A 686 -3.81 -1.97 22.49
C MET A 686 -4.95 -1.92 23.51
N ARG A 687 -5.13 -2.97 24.32
CA ARG A 687 -6.01 -2.88 25.50
C ARG A 687 -5.35 -1.98 26.55
N GLU A 688 -6.13 -1.15 27.25
CA GLU A 688 -5.67 -0.24 28.32
C GLU A 688 -4.82 -0.93 29.42
N ARG A 689 -4.98 -2.25 29.63
CA ARG A 689 -4.19 -3.04 30.57
C ARG A 689 -2.80 -3.47 30.06
N GLN A 690 -2.51 -3.28 28.77
CA GLN A 690 -1.23 -3.56 28.12
C GLN A 690 -0.45 -2.26 27.85
N ASN A 691 -0.53 -1.29 28.78
CA ASN A 691 0.29 -0.08 28.71
C ASN A 691 1.78 -0.46 28.69
N ALA A 692 2.41 -0.12 27.57
CA ALA A 692 3.85 -0.05 27.30
C ALA A 692 4.74 -0.75 28.34
N GLU A 693 4.84 -2.08 28.26
CA GLU A 693 6.10 -2.70 28.72
C GLU A 693 7.22 -2.04 27.91
N PRO A 694 8.27 -1.51 28.56
CA PRO A 694 9.38 -0.92 27.84
C PRO A 694 9.92 -1.96 26.86
N ILE A 695 10.14 -1.56 25.61
CA ILE A 695 10.78 -2.41 24.61
C ILE A 695 12.24 -2.58 25.04
N THR A 696 12.49 -3.52 25.95
CA THR A 696 13.83 -3.91 26.38
C THR A 696 14.45 -4.79 25.31
N ASP A 697 15.73 -4.63 25.02
CA ASP A 697 16.41 -5.55 24.14
C ASP A 697 16.41 -6.95 24.79
N GLU A 698 16.05 -7.99 24.03
CA GLU A 698 16.08 -9.36 24.52
C GLU A 698 17.49 -9.77 24.93
N PHE A 699 18.50 -9.19 24.29
CA PHE A 699 19.91 -9.45 24.54
C PHE A 699 20.49 -8.62 25.70
N ASP A 700 19.73 -7.71 26.30
CA ASP A 700 20.10 -7.04 27.56
C ASP A 700 19.98 -8.00 28.76
N GLN A 701 19.36 -9.17 28.56
CA GLN A 701 19.20 -10.21 29.59
C GLN A 701 20.43 -11.10 29.70
N SER A 702 20.53 -11.85 30.81
CA SER A 702 21.61 -12.85 30.97
C SER A 702 21.59 -13.91 29.85
N PRO A 703 22.75 -14.42 29.40
CA PRO A 703 22.81 -15.44 28.33
C PRO A 703 21.96 -16.68 28.61
N GLY A 704 21.87 -17.13 29.86
CA GLY A 704 21.03 -18.26 30.26
C GLY A 704 19.53 -18.00 30.09
N ALA A 705 19.07 -16.77 30.33
CA ALA A 705 17.69 -16.37 30.09
C ALA A 705 17.37 -16.33 28.59
N VAL A 706 18.30 -15.81 27.78
CA VAL A 706 18.20 -15.79 26.31
C VAL A 706 18.06 -17.21 25.75
N ILE A 707 18.95 -18.13 26.14
CA ILE A 707 18.89 -19.54 25.72
C ILE A 707 17.60 -20.21 26.17
N LYS A 708 17.15 -19.95 27.41
CA LYS A 708 15.89 -20.48 27.92
C LYS A 708 14.68 -19.99 27.10
N ASN A 709 14.67 -18.73 26.68
CA ASN A 709 13.63 -18.16 25.83
C ASN A 709 13.67 -18.72 24.41
N MET A 710 14.86 -19.04 23.90
CA MET A 710 15.03 -19.72 22.61
C MET A 710 14.44 -21.13 22.60
N ILE A 711 14.67 -21.90 23.67
CA ILE A 711 14.21 -23.30 23.74
C ILE A 711 12.74 -23.40 24.20
N GLY A 712 12.23 -22.39 24.92
CA GLY A 712 10.92 -22.43 25.57
C GLY A 712 9.81 -21.59 24.92
N GLY A 713 10.11 -20.85 23.85
CA GLY A 713 9.15 -19.96 23.21
C GLY A 713 8.14 -20.68 22.32
N GLY A 714 7.13 -21.26 22.94
CA GLY A 714 6.02 -21.93 22.24
C GLY A 714 6.31 -23.31 21.65
N VAL A 715 7.59 -23.72 21.66
CA VAL A 715 8.00 -25.11 21.39
C VAL A 715 8.14 -25.86 22.71
N SER A 716 7.51 -27.03 22.79
CA SER A 716 7.67 -27.93 23.94
C SER A 716 7.52 -29.40 23.55
N LEU A 717 8.40 -30.24 24.12
CA LEU A 717 8.41 -31.69 23.90
C LEU A 717 8.01 -32.41 25.21
N PRO A 718 6.70 -32.59 25.49
CA PRO A 718 6.26 -33.29 26.68
C PRO A 718 6.66 -34.78 26.62
N LEU A 719 6.78 -35.42 27.78
CA LEU A 719 7.33 -36.78 27.88
C LEU A 719 6.61 -37.79 26.97
N ASN A 720 5.28 -37.70 26.85
CA ASN A 720 4.53 -38.58 25.97
C ASN A 720 4.89 -38.38 24.49
N LEU A 721 5.10 -37.13 24.04
CA LEU A 721 5.51 -36.84 22.68
C LEU A 721 6.97 -37.23 22.43
N ALA A 722 7.85 -37.09 23.43
CA ALA A 722 9.22 -37.60 23.38
C ALA A 722 9.25 -39.14 23.23
N LEU A 723 8.38 -39.86 23.95
CA LEU A 723 8.24 -41.31 23.79
C LEU A 723 7.71 -41.69 22.40
N VAL A 724 6.75 -40.94 21.84
CA VAL A 724 6.30 -41.12 20.44
C VAL A 724 7.44 -40.89 19.46
N ALA A 725 8.30 -39.89 19.68
CA ALA A 725 9.49 -39.66 18.86
C ALA A 725 10.47 -40.84 18.94
N LEU A 726 10.71 -41.37 20.14
CA LEU A 726 11.58 -42.54 20.34
C LEU A 726 11.02 -43.78 19.63
N ILE A 727 9.70 -43.99 19.65
CA ILE A 727 9.07 -45.06 18.88
C ILE A 727 9.28 -44.82 17.38
N GLY A 728 8.98 -43.63 16.87
CA GLY A 728 9.18 -43.29 15.46
C GLY A 728 10.62 -43.51 14.99
N LEU A 729 11.60 -43.07 15.79
CA LEU A 729 13.02 -43.29 15.54
C LEU A 729 13.39 -44.78 15.55
N SER A 730 12.88 -45.55 16.52
CA SER A 730 13.15 -46.99 16.60
C SER A 730 12.66 -47.77 15.37
N LEU A 731 11.56 -47.32 14.76
CA LEU A 731 10.97 -47.93 13.57
C LEU A 731 11.88 -47.84 12.34
N LEU A 732 12.64 -46.74 12.22
CA LEU A 732 13.62 -46.54 11.15
C LEU A 732 14.73 -47.60 11.16
N PHE A 733 15.04 -48.18 12.32
CA PHE A 733 16.14 -49.15 12.51
C PHE A 733 15.67 -50.60 12.65
N THR A 734 14.40 -50.91 12.35
CA THR A 734 13.84 -52.27 12.54
C THR A 734 14.50 -53.35 11.69
N ARG A 735 15.13 -52.97 10.57
CA ARG A 735 15.99 -53.88 9.78
C ARG A 735 17.16 -54.42 10.59
N ILE A 736 17.78 -53.57 11.40
CA ILE A 736 18.95 -53.90 12.21
C ILE A 736 18.52 -54.52 13.54
N THR A 737 17.50 -53.97 14.20
CA THR A 737 17.14 -54.34 15.56
C THR A 737 16.23 -55.56 15.66
N LEU A 738 15.33 -55.75 14.69
CA LEU A 738 14.34 -56.83 14.69
C LEU A 738 14.51 -57.82 13.53
N GLY A 739 15.51 -57.61 12.66
CA GLY A 739 15.69 -58.41 11.44
C GLY A 739 14.49 -58.34 10.49
N ALA A 740 13.72 -57.24 10.54
CA ALA A 740 12.60 -57.05 9.61
C ALA A 740 13.13 -56.87 8.19
N ASP A 741 12.52 -57.53 7.21
CA ASP A 741 12.98 -57.48 5.82
C ASP A 741 11.80 -57.27 4.84
N GLY A 742 12.12 -56.93 3.60
CA GLY A 742 11.16 -56.71 2.52
C GLY A 742 10.14 -55.61 2.82
N SER A 743 8.89 -55.83 2.38
CA SER A 743 7.81 -54.84 2.47
C SER A 743 7.46 -54.43 3.91
N LEU A 744 7.68 -55.32 4.89
CA LEU A 744 7.40 -55.01 6.30
C LEU A 744 8.37 -53.95 6.85
N ALA A 745 9.67 -54.08 6.54
CA ALA A 745 10.66 -53.09 6.94
C ALA A 745 10.41 -51.74 6.26
N ASN A 746 9.98 -51.75 5.00
CA ASN A 746 9.60 -50.53 4.27
C ASN A 746 8.39 -49.85 4.94
N ALA A 747 7.38 -50.62 5.34
CA ALA A 747 6.23 -50.10 6.06
C ALA A 747 6.63 -49.48 7.41
N HIS A 748 7.48 -50.15 8.20
CA HIS A 748 7.99 -49.59 9.45
C HIS A 748 8.76 -48.28 9.23
N HIS A 749 9.62 -48.21 8.21
CA HIS A 749 10.41 -47.01 7.90
C HIS A 749 9.54 -45.82 7.50
N VAL A 750 8.54 -46.04 6.63
CA VAL A 750 7.57 -45.01 6.22
C VAL A 750 6.79 -44.52 7.44
N ILE A 751 6.24 -45.44 8.24
CA ILE A 751 5.48 -45.10 9.44
C ILE A 751 6.35 -44.33 10.44
N GLY A 752 7.58 -44.78 10.69
CA GLY A 752 8.53 -44.10 11.58
C GLY A 752 8.82 -42.66 11.16
N SER A 753 9.07 -42.46 9.86
CA SER A 753 9.35 -41.13 9.28
C SER A 753 8.15 -40.19 9.41
N LEU A 754 6.94 -40.69 9.16
CA LEU A 754 5.69 -39.95 9.34
C LEU A 754 5.42 -39.64 10.81
N VAL A 755 5.71 -40.57 11.72
CA VAL A 755 5.60 -40.34 13.18
C VAL A 755 6.53 -39.22 13.62
N LEU A 756 7.79 -39.22 13.18
CA LEU A 756 8.74 -38.14 13.50
C LEU A 756 8.28 -36.77 12.97
N THR A 757 7.69 -36.75 11.77
CA THR A 757 7.08 -35.54 11.19
C THR A 757 5.93 -35.04 12.05
N VAL A 758 5.02 -35.94 12.46
CA VAL A 758 3.90 -35.60 13.33
C VAL A 758 4.39 -35.05 14.66
N VAL A 759 5.44 -35.64 15.25
CA VAL A 759 6.05 -35.15 16.49
C VAL A 759 6.66 -33.76 16.32
N SER A 760 7.43 -33.56 15.25
CA SER A 760 8.03 -32.27 14.90
C SER A 760 6.98 -31.15 14.84
N ILE A 761 5.90 -31.35 14.08
CA ILE A 761 4.81 -30.37 13.96
C ILE A 761 4.10 -30.22 15.31
N ALA A 762 3.78 -31.32 15.99
CA ALA A 762 3.09 -31.31 17.25
C ALA A 762 3.93 -30.76 18.41
N ALA A 763 5.25 -30.56 18.24
CA ALA A 763 6.12 -29.93 19.23
C ALA A 763 5.83 -28.43 19.40
N ALA A 764 5.29 -27.77 18.37
CA ALA A 764 4.72 -26.44 18.51
C ALA A 764 3.39 -26.53 19.29
N GLU A 765 3.25 -25.75 20.36
CA GLU A 765 2.04 -25.74 21.16
C GLU A 765 0.79 -25.35 20.34
N VAL A 766 0.95 -24.45 19.36
CA VAL A 766 -0.13 -24.05 18.43
C VAL A 766 -0.64 -25.19 17.54
N ALA A 767 0.20 -26.19 17.27
CA ALA A 767 -0.10 -27.34 16.42
C ALA A 767 -0.17 -28.66 17.21
N ARG A 768 -0.25 -28.58 18.55
CA ARG A 768 -0.37 -29.77 19.44
C ARG A 768 -1.46 -30.76 19.03
N PRO A 769 -2.62 -30.38 18.44
CA PRO A 769 -3.62 -31.34 17.96
C PRO A 769 -3.10 -32.31 16.87
N VAL A 770 -2.06 -31.95 16.13
CA VAL A 770 -1.48 -32.80 15.07
C VAL A 770 -0.99 -34.15 15.60
N ARG A 771 -0.69 -34.27 16.89
CA ARG A 771 -0.35 -35.53 17.58
C ARG A 771 -1.36 -36.66 17.33
N TYR A 772 -2.63 -36.33 17.08
CA TYR A 772 -3.67 -37.32 16.81
C TYR A 772 -3.45 -38.07 15.49
N LEU A 773 -2.66 -37.53 14.57
CA LEU A 773 -2.24 -38.25 13.36
C LEU A 773 -1.37 -39.48 13.68
N SER A 774 -0.76 -39.57 14.86
CA SER A 774 -0.08 -40.79 15.29
C SER A 774 -1.05 -41.95 15.58
N VAL A 775 -2.34 -41.68 15.81
CA VAL A 775 -3.36 -42.72 16.06
C VAL A 775 -3.57 -43.61 14.83
N PRO A 776 -3.91 -43.07 13.63
CA PRO A 776 -4.01 -43.91 12.44
C PRO A 776 -2.66 -44.53 12.04
N LEU A 777 -1.52 -43.86 12.29
CA LEU A 777 -0.19 -44.44 12.06
C LEU A 777 0.10 -45.62 12.99
N GLY A 778 -0.31 -45.54 14.26
CA GLY A 778 -0.25 -46.64 15.21
C GLY A 778 -1.15 -47.81 14.81
N ALA A 779 -2.36 -47.53 14.32
CA ALA A 779 -3.26 -48.55 13.77
C ALA A 779 -2.67 -49.26 12.55
N LEU A 780 -2.04 -48.49 11.64
CA LEU A 780 -1.36 -49.04 10.47
C LEU A 780 -0.16 -49.92 10.88
N LEU A 781 0.60 -49.51 11.90
CA LEU A 781 1.72 -50.29 12.42
C LEU A 781 1.26 -51.63 13.02
N MET A 782 0.10 -51.67 13.69
CA MET A 782 -0.49 -52.90 14.20
C MET A 782 -0.98 -53.83 13.08
N ALA A 783 -1.44 -53.27 11.96
CA ALA A 783 -1.91 -54.04 10.81
C ALA A 783 -0.77 -54.60 9.93
N ALA A 784 0.36 -53.89 9.85
CA ALA A 784 1.47 -54.21 8.94
C ALA A 784 2.00 -55.66 9.03
N PRO A 785 2.20 -56.26 10.23
CA PRO A 785 2.64 -57.65 10.35
C PRO A 785 1.71 -58.68 9.68
N PHE A 786 0.40 -58.42 9.69
CA PHE A 786 -0.61 -59.29 9.10
C PHE A 786 -0.72 -59.10 7.58
N MET A 787 -0.41 -57.90 7.09
CA MET A 787 -0.46 -57.58 5.66
C MET A 787 0.74 -58.11 4.89
N PHE A 788 1.92 -58.08 5.51
CA PHE A 788 3.19 -58.40 4.83
C PHE A 788 3.86 -59.69 5.30
N GLY A 789 3.33 -60.32 6.35
CA GLY A 789 3.91 -61.50 6.98
C GLY A 789 5.11 -61.13 7.86
N ALA A 790 5.11 -61.57 9.11
CA ALA A 790 6.13 -61.21 10.09
C ALA A 790 6.42 -62.36 11.05
N SER A 791 7.61 -62.36 11.66
CA SER A 791 7.93 -63.27 12.76
C SER A 791 7.01 -62.98 13.97
N MET A 792 6.84 -63.96 14.86
CA MET A 792 6.05 -63.76 16.09
C MET A 792 6.59 -62.59 16.93
N VAL A 793 7.92 -62.46 17.01
CA VAL A 793 8.58 -61.37 17.75
C VAL A 793 8.26 -60.02 17.11
N THR A 794 8.45 -59.89 15.80
CA THR A 794 8.17 -58.65 15.06
C THR A 794 6.68 -58.27 15.15
N THR A 795 5.78 -59.25 15.05
CA THR A 795 4.32 -59.02 15.22
C THR A 795 3.99 -58.45 16.59
N VAL A 796 4.50 -59.06 17.67
CA VAL A 796 4.26 -58.58 19.04
C VAL A 796 4.83 -57.18 19.25
N VAL A 797 6.05 -56.92 18.76
CA VAL A 797 6.68 -55.60 18.88
C VAL A 797 5.89 -54.53 18.11
N SER A 798 5.48 -54.78 16.86
CA SER A 798 4.68 -53.83 16.09
C SER A 798 3.30 -53.59 16.72
N MET A 799 2.68 -54.62 17.31
CA MET A 799 1.43 -54.48 18.08
C MET A 799 1.62 -53.58 19.31
N VAL A 800 2.66 -53.82 20.10
CA VAL A 800 2.95 -53.04 21.32
C VAL A 800 3.31 -51.60 20.98
N LEU A 801 4.20 -51.38 20.00
CA LEU A 801 4.59 -50.04 19.58
C LEU A 801 3.41 -49.29 18.94
N GLY A 802 2.59 -49.96 18.13
CA GLY A 802 1.40 -49.37 17.53
C GLY A 802 0.35 -48.96 18.58
N ALA A 803 0.08 -49.82 19.57
CA ALA A 803 -0.80 -49.49 20.69
C ALA A 803 -0.22 -48.34 21.54
N ALA A 804 1.10 -48.34 21.77
CA ALA A 804 1.76 -47.27 22.50
C ALA A 804 1.65 -45.92 21.77
N LEU A 805 1.81 -45.88 20.44
CA LEU A 805 1.60 -44.67 19.64
C LEU A 805 0.18 -44.10 19.82
N VAL A 806 -0.85 -44.98 19.80
CA VAL A 806 -2.24 -44.57 20.01
C VAL A 806 -2.42 -43.98 21.41
N VAL A 807 -1.98 -44.69 22.46
CA VAL A 807 -2.20 -44.29 23.86
C VAL A 807 -1.44 -43.01 24.20
N LEU A 808 -0.18 -42.89 23.77
CA LEU A 808 0.68 -41.74 24.08
C LEU A 808 0.20 -40.45 23.40
N SER A 809 -0.51 -40.55 22.27
CA SER A 809 -1.06 -39.39 21.55
C SER A 809 -2.37 -38.85 22.10
N ILE A 810 -3.06 -39.58 23.00
CA ILE A 810 -4.29 -39.10 23.63
C ILE A 810 -4.00 -37.91 24.55
N ARG A 811 -2.97 -38.00 25.40
CA ARG A 811 -2.63 -36.93 26.34
C ARG A 811 -1.99 -35.74 25.62
N ARG A 812 -2.47 -34.54 25.91
CA ARG A 812 -1.96 -33.29 25.33
C ARG A 812 -0.58 -32.88 25.85
N GLY A 813 -0.33 -33.09 27.15
CA GLY A 813 0.79 -32.48 27.86
C GLY A 813 0.52 -31.00 28.25
N PRO A 814 1.42 -30.39 29.03
CA PRO A 814 1.31 -29.00 29.47
C PRO A 814 1.42 -28.03 28.28
N ILE A 815 0.60 -26.98 28.30
CA ILE A 815 0.68 -25.82 27.41
C ILE A 815 1.08 -24.65 28.29
N ARG A 816 2.20 -24.00 27.99
CA ARG A 816 2.80 -22.97 28.85
C ARG A 816 2.46 -21.56 28.40
N ALA A 817 2.20 -21.38 27.10
CA ALA A 817 1.94 -20.07 26.51
C ALA A 817 0.46 -19.85 26.17
N ARG A 818 0.12 -18.60 25.86
CA ARG A 818 -1.21 -18.19 25.38
C ARG A 818 -1.11 -17.69 23.94
N TYR A 819 -2.09 -18.07 23.13
CA TYR A 819 -2.15 -17.83 21.68
C TYR A 819 -3.43 -17.12 21.23
N GLY A 820 -3.96 -16.24 22.09
CA GLY A 820 -5.23 -15.57 21.90
C GLY A 820 -6.41 -16.51 21.66
N ASN A 821 -7.20 -16.24 20.61
CA ASN A 821 -8.38 -17.05 20.27
C ASN A 821 -8.04 -18.49 19.85
N TRP A 822 -6.78 -18.77 19.48
CA TRP A 822 -6.35 -20.12 19.08
C TRP A 822 -6.28 -21.10 20.24
N ASN A 823 -6.20 -20.62 21.49
CA ASN A 823 -6.18 -21.47 22.68
C ASN A 823 -7.34 -22.48 22.71
N ARG A 824 -8.49 -22.16 22.09
CA ARG A 824 -9.66 -23.05 22.00
C ARG A 824 -9.45 -24.26 21.08
N LEU A 825 -8.56 -24.14 20.10
CA LEU A 825 -8.25 -25.20 19.13
C LEU A 825 -7.08 -26.08 19.60
N ILE A 826 -6.30 -25.62 20.58
CA ILE A 826 -5.29 -26.40 21.28
C ILE A 826 -6.00 -27.31 22.30
N ILE A 827 -6.66 -28.37 21.80
CA ILE A 827 -7.43 -29.33 22.63
C ILE A 827 -6.52 -30.31 23.36
#